data_AF-A0A5B0QZD8-F1
#
_entry.id   AF-A0A5B0QZD8-F1
#
_cell.length_a   1.000
_cell.length_b   1.000
_cell.length_c   1.000
_cell.angle_alpha   90.00
_cell.angle_beta   90.00
_cell.angle_gamma   90.00
#
_symmetry.space_group_name_H-M   'P 1'
#
loop_
_entity.id
_entity.type
_entity.pdbx_description
1 polymer ?
#
loop_
_entity_poly.entity_id
_entity_poly.type
_entity_poly.pdbx_seq_one_letter_code
_entity_poly.pdbx_strand_id
1 'polypeptide(L)'
;MSYGSISQEAHSALAIAMNRLGGKSNTGEGGEDASRSLIMPNGDTMRSAIKQVASGRFGVTSNYLAGTDELQIKMAQGAKPGEGGELPGHKVSESIAKTRHSTAGVGLISPPPHHDIYSIKDLKQLIYDLKCSNPRVQVSVKLVSEVGVGIVASGVAKAKADHILISGHDGGTGASRWSGIKYAGLPWELGLAETHQTLVLNNLRGRVCLQTDGQIRTGRDVAIAALLGAEEFGFATTPLIAMGCIMMRRCHQNTCPVGVATQDPVLRAKFTGQPEHVINFFYYVAEELRTHMAKLGFRTLNEMVGRTDLLKVDETLRNPKTVNIDLSAVLKPAWKMRPGVATFKTKQQDHKMYTRLDNKFIDEAEPALAKGLPVRIKADVKNTDRALGTSLANRVSKAYGEQGLERDIIHVDLRGSAGQSLGAFLAPGITLELEGDANDYVGKGLSGGRLIVYPPRSSPFKAEENVIVGNVCLYGATSGKAFFRGIAAERFAVRNSGVIAVVEGVGDHGCEYMTGGRVVVLGSTGRNFAAGMSGGIAYVLDMARDFKNKVNSEMVELGTVNDPSEIAELRGMIEDHRHFTKSEQAVRILRNFNEFLPRFVRVMPLDYKAVLEAGAKAAIQSDPHKNMPGFDIKGDAFNPAEDKANTNVNDQVEIPSATLGHSEPPVVDLEDSMLDAESAKKIVEKLDKTKGFMKYKRLNENYRNPKSRTYPLCKENLLTEI
;
A
#
# COMPACT_ATOMS: atom_id res chain seq x y z
N MET A 1 -6.22 7.73 -8.62
CA MET A 1 -4.90 8.42 -8.50
C MET A 1 -4.80 8.89 -7.06
N SER A 2 -3.69 8.75 -6.35
CA SER A 2 -3.69 8.94 -4.89
C SER A 2 -3.88 10.40 -4.45
N TYR A 3 -4.70 10.61 -3.42
CA TYR A 3 -4.61 11.82 -2.61
C TYR A 3 -3.20 11.94 -2.02
N GLY A 4 -2.58 13.11 -2.22
CA GLY A 4 -1.17 13.38 -1.98
C GLY A 4 -0.36 13.48 -3.28
N SER A 5 -0.58 12.58 -4.24
CA SER A 5 -0.02 12.78 -5.60
C SER A 5 -0.71 13.96 -6.28
N ILE A 6 -2.05 13.96 -6.24
CA ILE A 6 -2.89 15.08 -6.67
C ILE A 6 -3.49 15.80 -5.46
N SER A 7 -3.88 17.05 -5.67
CA SER A 7 -4.50 17.91 -4.65
C SER A 7 -5.88 17.37 -4.25
N GLN A 8 -6.37 17.82 -3.08
CA GLN A 8 -7.72 17.47 -2.60
C GLN A 8 -8.79 17.94 -3.58
N GLU A 9 -8.59 19.12 -4.17
CA GLU A 9 -9.50 19.75 -5.11
C GLU A 9 -9.64 18.92 -6.39
N ALA A 10 -8.52 18.56 -7.02
CA ALA A 10 -8.52 17.72 -8.22
C ALA A 10 -9.08 16.32 -7.94
N HIS A 11 -8.74 15.73 -6.78
CA HIS A 11 -9.24 14.41 -6.40
C HIS A 11 -10.76 14.41 -6.16
N SER A 12 -11.28 15.45 -5.51
CA SER A 12 -12.71 15.58 -5.20
C SER A 12 -13.53 15.93 -6.44
N ALA A 13 -13.03 16.80 -7.30
CA ALA A 13 -13.67 17.14 -8.56
C ALA A 13 -13.87 15.92 -9.47
N LEU A 14 -12.86 15.03 -9.54
CA LEU A 14 -12.98 13.74 -10.24
C LEU A 14 -14.06 12.85 -9.62
N ALA A 15 -14.10 12.75 -8.29
CA ALA A 15 -15.07 11.92 -7.61
C ALA A 15 -16.50 12.41 -7.89
N ILE A 16 -16.76 13.71 -7.73
CA ILE A 16 -18.06 14.32 -8.02
C ILE A 16 -18.46 14.09 -9.49
N ALA A 17 -17.54 14.34 -10.43
CA ALA A 17 -17.81 14.15 -11.85
C ALA A 17 -18.23 12.71 -12.19
N MET A 18 -17.47 11.73 -11.70
CA MET A 18 -17.78 10.33 -11.96
C MET A 18 -19.06 9.87 -11.28
N ASN A 19 -19.34 10.35 -10.06
CA ASN A 19 -20.58 10.03 -9.34
C ASN A 19 -21.80 10.58 -10.07
N ARG A 20 -21.74 11.81 -10.59
CA ARG A 20 -22.81 12.40 -11.42
C ARG A 20 -23.04 11.64 -12.73
N LEU A 21 -21.97 11.10 -13.34
CA LEU A 21 -22.05 10.28 -14.56
C LEU A 21 -22.59 8.86 -14.31
N GLY A 22 -22.71 8.43 -13.06
CA GLY A 22 -22.93 7.01 -12.73
C GLY A 22 -21.72 6.12 -13.04
N GLY A 23 -20.54 6.71 -13.26
CA GLY A 23 -19.28 6.00 -13.41
C GLY A 23 -18.59 5.79 -12.07
N LYS A 24 -17.31 5.39 -12.10
CA LYS A 24 -16.53 5.07 -10.90
C LYS A 24 -15.21 5.86 -10.86
N SER A 25 -14.98 6.60 -9.77
CA SER A 25 -13.68 7.16 -9.43
C SER A 25 -12.91 6.24 -8.47
N ASN A 26 -11.58 6.36 -8.43
CA ASN A 26 -10.70 5.49 -7.65
C ASN A 26 -9.77 6.31 -6.74
N THR A 27 -9.74 5.96 -5.44
CA THR A 27 -8.93 6.64 -4.39
C THR A 27 -7.44 6.69 -4.69
N GLY A 28 -6.94 5.78 -5.53
CA GLY A 28 -5.53 5.44 -5.53
C GLY A 28 -5.05 4.93 -4.18
N GLU A 29 -3.74 4.91 -3.98
CA GLU A 29 -3.08 4.36 -2.78
C GLU A 29 -3.08 5.29 -1.56
N GLY A 30 -3.81 6.40 -1.61
CA GLY A 30 -3.65 7.51 -0.66
C GLY A 30 -4.53 7.43 0.59
N GLY A 31 -5.38 6.42 0.71
CA GLY A 31 -6.51 6.44 1.63
C GLY A 31 -7.62 7.40 1.17
N GLU A 32 -8.68 7.51 1.98
CA GLU A 32 -9.76 8.45 1.75
C GLU A 32 -10.40 8.84 3.09
N ASP A 33 -10.51 10.14 3.36
CA ASP A 33 -11.17 10.65 4.56
C ASP A 33 -12.67 10.28 4.56
N ALA A 34 -13.17 9.75 5.69
CA ALA A 34 -14.55 9.27 5.80
C ALA A 34 -15.59 10.36 5.56
N SER A 35 -15.30 11.63 5.88
CA SER A 35 -16.21 12.77 5.65
C SER A 35 -16.60 12.94 4.18
N ARG A 36 -15.77 12.46 3.23
CA ARG A 36 -16.08 12.50 1.80
C ARG A 36 -17.27 11.64 1.41
N SER A 37 -17.67 10.71 2.27
CA SER A 37 -18.86 9.88 2.07
C SER A 37 -20.16 10.61 2.43
N LEU A 38 -20.09 11.77 3.07
CA LEU A 38 -21.27 12.59 3.37
C LEU A 38 -21.82 13.21 2.09
N ILE A 39 -23.14 13.27 2.00
CA ILE A 39 -23.84 13.96 0.92
C ILE A 39 -23.82 15.45 1.22
N MET A 40 -23.38 16.23 0.24
CA MET A 40 -23.30 17.69 0.30
C MET A 40 -24.70 18.31 0.14
N PRO A 41 -24.92 19.57 0.56
CA PRO A 41 -26.22 20.24 0.42
C PRO A 41 -26.77 20.30 -1.01
N ASN A 42 -25.90 20.27 -2.01
CA ASN A 42 -26.26 20.27 -3.44
C ASN A 42 -26.57 18.86 -4.00
N GLY A 43 -26.56 17.82 -3.16
CA GLY A 43 -26.79 16.43 -3.56
C GLY A 43 -25.54 15.68 -4.03
N ASP A 44 -24.38 16.33 -4.16
CA ASP A 44 -23.14 15.67 -4.55
C ASP A 44 -22.55 14.83 -3.43
N THR A 45 -21.69 13.89 -3.81
CA THR A 45 -20.80 13.21 -2.87
C THR A 45 -19.38 13.17 -3.44
N MET A 46 -18.41 13.37 -2.55
CA MET A 46 -16.98 13.28 -2.88
C MET A 46 -16.44 11.85 -2.72
N ARG A 47 -17.28 10.86 -2.42
CA ARG A 47 -16.88 9.46 -2.22
C ARG A 47 -16.30 8.87 -3.51
N SER A 48 -15.20 8.13 -3.39
CA SER A 48 -14.73 7.29 -4.49
C SER A 48 -15.42 5.92 -4.44
N ALA A 49 -16.01 5.50 -5.56
CA ALA A 49 -16.67 4.20 -5.66
C ALA A 49 -15.68 3.02 -5.58
N ILE A 50 -14.48 3.20 -6.14
CA ILE A 50 -13.37 2.23 -6.09
C ILE A 50 -12.37 2.67 -5.03
N LYS A 51 -12.04 1.76 -4.12
CA LYS A 51 -11.02 1.97 -3.09
C LYS A 51 -9.86 1.00 -3.30
N GLN A 52 -8.64 1.50 -3.23
CA GLN A 52 -7.44 0.72 -3.57
C GLN A 52 -6.78 0.10 -2.32
N VAL A 53 -6.41 -1.17 -2.43
CA VAL A 53 -5.58 -1.88 -1.46
C VAL A 53 -4.23 -2.13 -2.12
N ALA A 54 -3.22 -1.34 -1.76
CA ALA A 54 -1.85 -1.42 -2.27
C ALA A 54 -0.86 -1.82 -1.16
N SER A 55 0.38 -2.12 -1.52
CA SER A 55 1.41 -2.66 -0.61
C SER A 55 1.68 -1.80 0.64
N GLY A 56 1.53 -0.48 0.56
CA GLY A 56 1.69 0.41 1.71
C GLY A 56 0.55 0.35 2.74
N ARG A 57 -0.63 -0.18 2.36
CA ARG A 57 -1.88 -0.21 3.16
C ARG A 57 -2.28 1.14 3.76
N PHE A 58 -1.88 2.25 3.13
CA PHE A 58 -2.21 3.59 3.61
C PHE A 58 -3.71 3.82 3.60
N GLY A 59 -4.25 4.23 4.76
CA GLY A 59 -5.68 4.53 4.95
C GLY A 59 -6.62 3.32 4.78
N VAL A 60 -6.10 2.09 4.78
CA VAL A 60 -6.92 0.87 4.66
C VAL A 60 -7.41 0.48 6.06
N THR A 61 -8.61 0.95 6.42
CA THR A 61 -9.29 0.63 7.68
C THR A 61 -10.53 -0.23 7.48
N SER A 62 -11.08 -0.80 8.56
CA SER A 62 -12.38 -1.50 8.51
C SER A 62 -13.49 -0.64 7.88
N ASN A 63 -13.60 0.64 8.29
CA ASN A 63 -14.60 1.56 7.75
C ASN A 63 -14.37 1.88 6.27
N TYR A 64 -13.10 2.11 5.88
CA TYR A 64 -12.71 2.30 4.49
C TYR A 64 -13.19 1.14 3.60
N LEU A 65 -12.97 -0.10 4.04
CA LEU A 65 -13.39 -1.30 3.30
C LEU A 65 -14.91 -1.50 3.28
N ALA A 66 -15.59 -1.17 4.38
CA ALA A 66 -17.02 -1.42 4.58
C ALA A 66 -17.91 -0.54 3.69
N GLY A 67 -17.51 0.71 3.44
CA GLY A 67 -18.27 1.71 2.69
C GLY A 67 -17.93 1.78 1.19
N THR A 68 -17.60 0.66 0.55
CA THR A 68 -17.02 0.60 -0.80
C THR A 68 -17.83 -0.28 -1.77
N ASP A 69 -17.86 0.09 -3.05
CA ASP A 69 -18.54 -0.67 -4.12
C ASP A 69 -17.57 -1.65 -4.82
N GLU A 70 -16.33 -1.22 -5.04
CA GLU A 70 -15.25 -2.04 -5.59
C GLU A 70 -13.92 -1.83 -4.84
N LEU A 71 -13.26 -2.93 -4.47
CA LEU A 71 -11.93 -2.93 -3.89
C LEU A 71 -10.91 -3.39 -4.91
N GLN A 72 -9.94 -2.52 -5.22
CA GLN A 72 -8.89 -2.82 -6.19
C GLN A 72 -7.58 -3.20 -5.50
N ILE A 73 -7.18 -4.46 -5.60
CA ILE A 73 -5.84 -4.93 -5.24
C ILE A 73 -4.87 -4.42 -6.31
N LYS A 74 -3.91 -3.59 -5.91
CA LYS A 74 -2.92 -3.04 -6.82
C LYS A 74 -1.64 -3.85 -6.80
N MET A 75 -1.52 -4.82 -7.70
CA MET A 75 -0.26 -5.56 -7.85
C MET A 75 0.84 -4.67 -8.42
N ALA A 76 0.51 -3.85 -9.42
CA ALA A 76 1.47 -3.02 -10.13
C ALA A 76 0.81 -1.81 -10.81
N GLN A 77 1.63 -0.93 -11.39
CA GLN A 77 1.19 0.14 -12.29
C GLN A 77 2.15 0.28 -13.48
N GLY A 78 1.64 0.70 -14.64
CA GLY A 78 2.41 0.76 -15.89
C GLY A 78 3.72 1.55 -15.80
N ALA A 79 3.70 2.71 -15.14
CA ALA A 79 4.87 3.58 -15.02
C ALA A 79 6.03 3.00 -14.18
N LYS A 80 5.75 2.01 -13.33
CA LYS A 80 6.74 1.36 -12.46
C LYS A 80 6.22 0.00 -11.96
N PRO A 81 6.25 -1.04 -12.81
CA PRO A 81 5.62 -2.31 -12.51
C PRO A 81 6.30 -3.09 -11.37
N GLY A 82 7.63 -2.99 -11.26
CA GLY A 82 8.43 -3.71 -10.27
C GLY A 82 8.70 -2.95 -8.97
N GLU A 83 8.05 -1.81 -8.75
CA GLU A 83 8.33 -0.90 -7.62
C GLU A 83 7.05 -0.47 -6.89
N GLY A 84 7.20 -0.01 -5.65
CA GLY A 84 6.10 0.52 -4.84
C GLY A 84 5.71 1.96 -5.17
N GLY A 85 4.59 2.41 -4.59
CA GLY A 85 4.18 3.81 -4.59
C GLY A 85 5.19 4.72 -3.89
N GLU A 86 5.33 5.96 -4.36
CA GLU A 86 6.23 6.96 -3.78
C GLU A 86 5.44 8.26 -3.55
N LEU A 87 5.56 8.82 -2.34
CA LEU A 87 5.14 10.18 -2.04
C LEU A 87 6.27 10.91 -1.31
N PRO A 88 6.88 11.95 -1.92
CA PRO A 88 7.91 12.75 -1.26
C PRO A 88 7.43 13.38 0.05
N GLY A 89 8.29 13.45 1.06
CA GLY A 89 7.94 13.91 2.42
C GLY A 89 7.38 15.34 2.46
N HIS A 90 7.88 16.24 1.61
CA HIS A 90 7.38 17.62 1.48
C HIS A 90 5.98 17.71 0.84
N LYS A 91 5.42 16.60 0.35
CA LYS A 91 4.02 16.48 -0.05
C LYS A 91 3.16 15.79 1.02
N VAL A 92 3.73 15.34 2.13
CA VAL A 92 3.00 14.70 3.22
C VAL A 92 2.58 15.78 4.21
N SER A 93 1.52 16.52 3.86
CA SER A 93 0.86 17.46 4.77
C SER A 93 0.22 16.73 5.96
N GLU A 94 -0.16 17.46 7.01
CA GLU A 94 -0.88 16.91 8.17
C GLU A 94 -2.15 16.16 7.78
N SER A 95 -2.95 16.71 6.85
CA SER A 95 -4.16 16.06 6.36
C SER A 95 -3.87 14.74 5.63
N ILE A 96 -2.78 14.67 4.86
CA ILE A 96 -2.35 13.46 4.17
C ILE A 96 -1.82 12.44 5.19
N ALA A 97 -1.00 12.90 6.13
CA ALA A 97 -0.47 12.07 7.21
C ALA A 97 -1.59 11.42 8.01
N LYS A 98 -2.61 12.20 8.39
CA LYS A 98 -3.84 11.71 9.03
C LYS A 98 -4.55 10.65 8.18
N THR A 99 -4.80 10.95 6.90
CA THR A 99 -5.51 10.03 5.98
C THR A 99 -4.75 8.71 5.79
N ARG A 100 -3.42 8.75 5.86
CA ARG A 100 -2.55 7.59 5.65
C ARG A 100 -2.14 6.87 6.94
N HIS A 101 -2.51 7.40 8.10
CA HIS A 101 -1.99 6.96 9.40
C HIS A 101 -0.45 6.97 9.43
N SER A 102 0.14 8.07 8.98
CA SER A 102 1.58 8.29 8.96
C SER A 102 1.96 9.60 9.65
N THR A 103 3.25 9.90 9.68
CA THR A 103 3.79 11.16 10.23
C THR A 103 3.87 12.23 9.14
N ALA A 104 3.50 13.47 9.47
CA ALA A 104 3.64 14.61 8.56
C ALA A 104 5.13 14.90 8.25
N GLY A 105 5.43 15.31 7.02
CA GLY A 105 6.79 15.62 6.56
C GLY A 105 7.67 14.41 6.23
N VAL A 106 7.30 13.20 6.65
CA VAL A 106 8.09 11.98 6.41
C VAL A 106 7.74 11.38 5.04
N GLY A 107 8.75 11.05 4.25
CA GLY A 107 8.56 10.42 2.94
C GLY A 107 7.91 9.04 3.04
N LEU A 108 7.00 8.74 2.11
CA LEU A 108 6.29 7.46 2.08
C LEU A 108 6.70 6.65 0.85
N ILE A 109 7.51 5.63 1.09
CA ILE A 109 7.89 4.63 0.09
C ILE A 109 7.15 3.35 0.45
N SER A 110 6.32 2.87 -0.47
CA SER A 110 5.64 1.59 -0.28
C SER A 110 6.60 0.44 -0.62
N PRO A 111 6.50 -0.70 0.08
CA PRO A 111 7.23 -1.90 -0.33
C PRO A 111 6.86 -2.26 -1.79
N PRO A 112 7.79 -2.79 -2.60
CA PRO A 112 7.43 -3.27 -3.93
C PRO A 112 6.38 -4.41 -3.89
N PRO A 113 6.53 -5.47 -3.07
CA PRO A 113 5.51 -6.50 -2.98
C PRO A 113 4.42 -6.16 -1.96
N HIS A 114 3.25 -6.76 -2.15
CA HIS A 114 2.32 -6.98 -1.05
C HIS A 114 2.90 -8.07 -0.14
N HIS A 115 3.15 -7.77 1.13
CA HIS A 115 3.73 -8.76 2.06
C HIS A 115 2.77 -9.93 2.38
N ASP A 116 1.49 -9.79 2.05
CA ASP A 116 0.48 -10.84 2.13
C ASP A 116 0.15 -11.47 0.76
N ILE A 117 1.00 -11.28 -0.25
CA ILE A 117 0.87 -11.92 -1.56
C ILE A 117 2.26 -12.36 -2.06
N TYR A 118 2.65 -13.60 -1.74
CA TYR A 118 3.87 -14.22 -2.28
C TYR A 118 3.58 -15.32 -3.29
N SER A 119 2.32 -15.68 -3.45
CA SER A 119 1.86 -16.68 -4.41
C SER A 119 0.42 -16.41 -4.82
N ILE A 120 -0.05 -17.14 -5.83
CA ILE A 120 -1.46 -17.06 -6.25
C ILE A 120 -2.44 -17.52 -5.15
N LYS A 121 -1.99 -18.39 -4.22
CA LYS A 121 -2.81 -18.82 -3.08
C LYS A 121 -2.99 -17.68 -2.08
N ASP A 122 -1.97 -16.85 -1.91
CA ASP A 122 -2.00 -15.70 -1.01
C ASP A 122 -2.85 -14.57 -1.61
N LEU A 123 -2.79 -14.37 -2.94
CA LEU A 123 -3.75 -13.49 -3.61
C LEU A 123 -5.19 -13.95 -3.39
N LYS A 124 -5.44 -15.26 -3.51
CA LYS A 124 -6.75 -15.85 -3.20
C LYS A 124 -7.14 -15.62 -1.74
N GLN A 125 -6.19 -15.66 -0.80
CA GLN A 125 -6.45 -15.30 0.59
C GLN A 125 -6.83 -13.83 0.74
N LEU A 126 -6.09 -12.89 0.13
CA LEU A 126 -6.45 -11.47 0.21
C LEU A 126 -7.81 -11.19 -0.45
N ILE A 127 -8.12 -11.78 -1.60
CA ILE A 127 -9.46 -11.66 -2.23
C ILE A 127 -10.53 -12.17 -1.26
N TYR A 128 -10.27 -13.28 -0.58
CA TYR A 128 -11.16 -13.82 0.44
C TYR A 128 -11.32 -12.83 1.62
N ASP A 129 -10.23 -12.29 2.18
CA ASP A 129 -10.26 -11.33 3.28
C ASP A 129 -11.06 -10.07 2.92
N LEU A 130 -10.88 -9.52 1.71
CA LEU A 130 -11.60 -8.33 1.25
C LEU A 130 -13.11 -8.59 1.06
N LYS A 131 -13.47 -9.78 0.60
CA LYS A 131 -14.88 -10.21 0.56
C LYS A 131 -15.44 -10.45 1.95
N CYS A 132 -14.61 -10.90 2.91
CA CYS A 132 -15.01 -11.01 4.31
C CYS A 132 -15.23 -9.62 4.93
N SER A 133 -14.38 -8.65 4.60
CA SER A 133 -14.47 -7.27 5.12
C SER A 133 -15.61 -6.48 4.49
N ASN A 134 -16.13 -6.90 3.34
CA ASN A 134 -17.35 -6.36 2.73
C ASN A 134 -17.97 -7.39 1.76
N PRO A 135 -18.98 -8.16 2.20
CA PRO A 135 -19.56 -9.25 1.40
C PRO A 135 -20.18 -8.84 0.06
N ARG A 136 -20.55 -7.57 -0.11
CA ARG A 136 -21.21 -7.05 -1.32
C ARG A 136 -20.24 -6.44 -2.34
N VAL A 137 -18.97 -6.30 -1.98
CA VAL A 137 -17.99 -5.57 -2.79
C VAL A 137 -17.54 -6.40 -3.99
N GLN A 138 -17.23 -5.74 -5.10
CA GLN A 138 -16.47 -6.37 -6.17
C GLN A 138 -14.97 -6.30 -5.86
N VAL A 139 -14.21 -7.35 -6.18
CA VAL A 139 -12.74 -7.35 -6.02
C VAL A 139 -12.08 -7.33 -7.39
N SER A 140 -11.30 -6.28 -7.59
CA SER A 140 -10.57 -5.95 -8.82
C SER A 140 -9.07 -6.17 -8.60
N VAL A 141 -8.37 -6.76 -9.57
CA VAL A 141 -6.91 -6.92 -9.51
C VAL A 141 -6.27 -6.14 -10.65
N LYS A 142 -5.46 -5.15 -10.29
CA LYS A 142 -4.71 -4.33 -11.23
C LYS A 142 -3.34 -4.95 -11.52
N LEU A 143 -3.18 -5.43 -12.74
CA LEU A 143 -1.95 -5.97 -13.32
C LEU A 143 -1.38 -4.99 -14.34
N VAL A 144 -0.15 -5.24 -14.78
CA VAL A 144 0.49 -4.51 -15.86
C VAL A 144 0.69 -5.46 -17.04
N SER A 145 0.54 -4.94 -18.25
CA SER A 145 0.83 -5.66 -19.48
C SER A 145 2.30 -6.09 -19.51
N GLU A 146 2.51 -7.39 -19.61
CA GLU A 146 3.80 -8.04 -19.84
C GLU A 146 3.55 -9.40 -20.51
N VAL A 147 4.59 -10.01 -21.08
CA VAL A 147 4.46 -11.36 -21.66
C VAL A 147 4.09 -12.36 -20.56
N GLY A 148 3.01 -13.12 -20.75
CA GLY A 148 2.55 -14.12 -19.79
C GLY A 148 1.49 -13.61 -18.81
N VAL A 149 1.09 -12.33 -18.91
CA VAL A 149 0.03 -11.76 -18.07
C VAL A 149 -1.30 -12.50 -18.20
N GLY A 150 -1.59 -13.12 -19.36
CA GLY A 150 -2.80 -13.92 -19.55
C GLY A 150 -2.84 -15.20 -18.69
N ILE A 151 -1.66 -15.78 -18.43
CA ILE A 151 -1.51 -16.93 -17.53
C ILE A 151 -1.77 -16.49 -16.09
N VAL A 152 -1.19 -15.37 -15.68
CA VAL A 152 -1.42 -14.76 -14.36
C VAL A 152 -2.90 -14.43 -14.18
N ALA A 153 -3.53 -13.79 -15.17
CA ALA A 153 -4.95 -13.45 -15.16
C ALA A 153 -5.86 -14.69 -15.02
N SER A 154 -5.47 -15.83 -15.60
CA SER A 154 -6.17 -17.10 -15.40
C SER A 154 -6.08 -17.59 -13.95
N GLY A 155 -4.93 -17.42 -13.31
CA GLY A 155 -4.76 -17.62 -11.87
C GLY A 155 -5.66 -16.69 -11.06
N VAL A 156 -5.68 -15.40 -11.39
CA VAL A 156 -6.50 -14.37 -10.72
C VAL A 156 -8.00 -14.70 -10.82
N ALA A 157 -8.49 -15.11 -11.99
CA ALA A 157 -9.88 -15.54 -12.17
C ALA A 157 -10.22 -16.79 -11.34
N LYS A 158 -9.28 -17.75 -11.20
CA LYS A 158 -9.43 -18.94 -10.33
C LYS A 158 -9.33 -18.58 -8.83
N ALA A 159 -8.61 -17.51 -8.49
CA ALA A 159 -8.56 -16.93 -7.16
C ALA A 159 -9.84 -16.17 -6.77
N LYS A 160 -10.83 -16.13 -7.68
CA LYS A 160 -12.17 -15.52 -7.52
C LYS A 160 -12.19 -13.99 -7.52
N ALA A 161 -11.27 -13.34 -8.24
CA ALA A 161 -11.48 -11.93 -8.56
C ALA A 161 -12.73 -11.76 -9.44
N ASP A 162 -13.44 -10.64 -9.31
CA ASP A 162 -14.60 -10.29 -10.13
C ASP A 162 -14.21 -9.47 -11.37
N HIS A 163 -13.05 -8.84 -11.30
CA HIS A 163 -12.59 -7.84 -12.24
C HIS A 163 -11.05 -7.87 -12.36
N ILE A 164 -10.52 -7.73 -13.57
CA ILE A 164 -9.07 -7.68 -13.84
C ILE A 164 -8.80 -6.43 -14.69
N LEU A 165 -7.88 -5.60 -14.24
CA LEU A 165 -7.39 -4.44 -14.98
C LEU A 165 -5.99 -4.76 -15.54
N ILE A 166 -5.81 -4.60 -16.85
CA ILE A 166 -4.52 -4.65 -17.51
C ILE A 166 -4.06 -3.21 -17.82
N SER A 167 -3.00 -2.76 -17.16
CA SER A 167 -2.42 -1.44 -17.40
C SER A 167 -1.30 -1.48 -18.44
N GLY A 168 -1.34 -0.55 -19.39
CA GLY A 168 -0.23 -0.30 -20.33
C GLY A 168 0.96 0.39 -19.67
N HIS A 169 2.16 0.18 -20.22
CA HIS A 169 3.41 0.79 -19.76
C HIS A 169 3.39 2.33 -19.73
N ASP A 170 2.53 2.93 -20.54
CA ASP A 170 2.40 4.37 -20.76
C ASP A 170 1.50 5.08 -19.72
N GLY A 171 1.01 4.35 -18.73
CA GLY A 171 0.27 4.90 -17.59
C GLY A 171 0.99 6.07 -16.91
N GLY A 172 0.23 7.05 -16.42
CA GLY A 172 0.79 8.21 -15.71
C GLY A 172 1.27 7.88 -14.29
N THR A 173 2.18 8.70 -13.75
CA THR A 173 2.61 8.64 -12.34
C THR A 173 2.93 10.04 -11.80
N GLY A 174 2.71 10.25 -10.50
CA GLY A 174 3.11 11.49 -9.81
C GLY A 174 4.59 11.52 -9.45
N ALA A 175 5.17 10.36 -9.13
CA ALA A 175 6.57 10.16 -8.77
C ALA A 175 7.02 8.73 -9.13
N SER A 176 8.16 8.62 -9.80
CA SER A 176 8.80 7.37 -10.18
C SER A 176 10.21 7.65 -10.71
N ARG A 177 11.08 6.64 -10.67
CA ARG A 177 12.35 6.66 -11.38
C ARG A 177 12.13 6.66 -12.89
N TRP A 178 13.02 7.32 -13.63
CA TRP A 178 12.99 7.38 -15.10
C TRP A 178 13.14 6.01 -15.75
N SER A 179 13.95 5.14 -15.15
CA SER A 179 14.16 3.78 -15.62
C SER A 179 12.84 3.00 -15.68
N GLY A 180 12.03 3.06 -14.61
CA GLY A 180 10.71 2.44 -14.57
C GLY A 180 9.78 2.97 -15.67
N ILE A 181 9.72 4.29 -15.84
CA ILE A 181 8.82 4.93 -16.82
C ILE A 181 9.18 4.55 -18.27
N LYS A 182 10.48 4.41 -18.57
CA LYS A 182 10.96 4.23 -19.95
C LYS A 182 11.19 2.79 -20.36
N TYR A 183 11.49 1.90 -19.42
CA TYR A 183 12.01 0.58 -19.73
C TYR A 183 11.22 -0.58 -19.10
N ALA A 184 10.12 -0.33 -18.39
CA ALA A 184 9.31 -1.37 -17.78
C ALA A 184 7.86 -1.37 -18.28
N GLY A 185 7.29 -2.58 -18.42
CA GLY A 185 5.93 -2.81 -18.93
C GLY A 185 5.85 -2.88 -20.46
N LEU A 186 4.71 -3.34 -20.97
CA LEU A 186 4.37 -3.42 -22.40
C LEU A 186 3.11 -2.61 -22.75
N PRO A 187 2.84 -2.36 -24.06
CA PRO A 187 1.58 -1.79 -24.53
C PRO A 187 0.37 -2.59 -24.04
N TRP A 188 -0.71 -1.89 -23.69
CA TRP A 188 -1.90 -2.54 -23.16
C TRP A 188 -2.58 -3.43 -24.20
N GLU A 189 -2.44 -3.14 -25.49
CA GLU A 189 -3.00 -3.92 -26.60
C GLU A 189 -2.51 -5.37 -26.56
N LEU A 190 -1.22 -5.57 -26.25
CA LEU A 190 -0.61 -6.90 -26.15
C LEU A 190 -1.17 -7.66 -24.95
N GLY A 191 -1.08 -7.07 -23.75
CA GLY A 191 -1.50 -7.72 -22.52
C GLY A 191 -3.01 -7.93 -22.44
N LEU A 192 -3.81 -7.01 -22.99
CA LEU A 192 -5.27 -7.13 -23.06
C LEU A 192 -5.67 -8.28 -23.98
N ALA A 193 -5.11 -8.33 -25.19
CA ALA A 193 -5.41 -9.41 -26.14
C ALA A 193 -4.98 -10.77 -25.57
N GLU A 194 -3.77 -10.87 -25.02
CA GLU A 194 -3.27 -12.11 -24.40
C GLU A 194 -4.19 -12.55 -23.24
N THR A 195 -4.60 -11.62 -22.39
CA THR A 195 -5.49 -11.88 -21.26
C THR A 195 -6.86 -12.36 -21.73
N HIS A 196 -7.47 -11.65 -22.67
CA HIS A 196 -8.78 -11.99 -23.23
C HIS A 196 -8.75 -13.40 -23.86
N GLN A 197 -7.79 -13.65 -24.75
CA GLN A 197 -7.63 -14.94 -25.43
C GLN A 197 -7.38 -16.08 -24.45
N THR A 198 -6.49 -15.90 -23.48
CA THR A 198 -6.14 -16.94 -22.50
C THR A 198 -7.31 -17.28 -21.58
N LEU A 199 -8.08 -16.28 -21.14
CA LEU A 199 -9.26 -16.51 -20.32
C LEU A 199 -10.38 -17.23 -21.08
N VAL A 200 -10.56 -16.95 -22.38
CA VAL A 200 -11.53 -17.66 -23.23
C VAL A 200 -11.07 -19.12 -23.43
N LEU A 201 -9.81 -19.32 -23.78
CA LEU A 201 -9.21 -20.65 -23.91
C LEU A 201 -9.44 -21.52 -22.66
N ASN A 202 -9.36 -20.93 -21.47
CA ASN A 202 -9.53 -21.63 -20.19
C ASN A 202 -10.98 -21.69 -19.68
N ASN A 203 -11.98 -21.18 -20.41
CA ASN A 203 -13.37 -21.06 -19.95
C ASN A 203 -13.49 -20.32 -18.59
N LEU A 204 -12.72 -19.24 -18.47
CA LEU A 204 -12.69 -18.36 -17.30
C LEU A 204 -13.23 -16.95 -17.64
N ARG A 205 -13.22 -16.54 -18.91
CA ARG A 205 -13.60 -15.20 -19.35
C ARG A 205 -15.00 -14.77 -18.91
N GLY A 206 -15.95 -15.71 -18.87
CA GLY A 206 -17.32 -15.47 -18.39
C GLY A 206 -17.45 -15.07 -16.92
N ARG A 207 -16.39 -15.19 -16.11
CA ARG A 207 -16.41 -14.96 -14.65
C ARG A 207 -15.91 -13.59 -14.23
N VAL A 208 -15.18 -12.90 -15.10
CA VAL A 208 -14.43 -11.68 -14.76
C VAL A 208 -14.73 -10.59 -15.76
N CYS A 209 -14.86 -9.35 -15.29
CA CYS A 209 -14.85 -8.17 -16.14
C CYS A 209 -13.40 -7.83 -16.49
N LEU A 210 -13.11 -7.48 -17.74
CA LEU A 210 -11.78 -6.98 -18.13
C LEU A 210 -11.80 -5.47 -18.33
N GLN A 211 -10.88 -4.79 -17.67
CA GLN A 211 -10.62 -3.37 -17.88
C GLN A 211 -9.23 -3.17 -18.46
N THR A 212 -9.05 -2.09 -19.22
CA THR A 212 -7.73 -1.62 -19.63
C THR A 212 -7.55 -0.13 -19.33
N ASP A 213 -6.32 0.27 -19.01
CA ASP A 213 -5.89 1.66 -18.94
C ASP A 213 -4.48 1.81 -19.56
N GLY A 214 -4.05 3.04 -19.83
CA GLY A 214 -2.77 3.32 -20.51
C GLY A 214 -2.96 4.32 -21.64
N GLN A 215 -2.81 5.61 -21.33
CA GLN A 215 -3.02 6.75 -22.25
C GLN A 215 -4.24 6.69 -23.17
N ILE A 216 -5.32 6.03 -22.76
CA ILE A 216 -6.61 6.07 -23.47
C ILE A 216 -7.09 7.53 -23.48
N ARG A 217 -7.26 8.10 -24.67
CA ARG A 217 -7.54 9.53 -24.86
C ARG A 217 -8.81 9.80 -25.64
N THR A 218 -9.16 8.91 -26.56
CA THR A 218 -10.20 9.14 -27.57
C THR A 218 -11.25 8.04 -27.56
N GLY A 219 -12.41 8.32 -28.17
CA GLY A 219 -13.44 7.30 -28.41
C GLY A 219 -12.94 6.18 -29.34
N ARG A 220 -11.99 6.47 -30.24
CA ARG A 220 -11.31 5.45 -31.05
C ARG A 220 -10.50 4.48 -30.19
N ASP A 221 -9.73 4.99 -29.22
CA ASP A 221 -8.94 4.14 -28.31
C ASP A 221 -9.85 3.20 -27.52
N VAL A 222 -10.99 3.72 -27.04
CA VAL A 222 -12.02 2.93 -26.37
C VAL A 222 -12.60 1.85 -27.29
N ALA A 223 -12.89 2.20 -28.55
CA ALA A 223 -13.40 1.23 -29.53
C ALA A 223 -12.38 0.10 -29.79
N ILE A 224 -11.10 0.43 -29.94
CA ILE A 224 -10.03 -0.57 -30.13
C ILE A 224 -9.91 -1.46 -28.88
N ALA A 225 -9.90 -0.88 -27.69
CA ALA A 225 -9.86 -1.63 -26.44
C ALA A 225 -11.06 -2.59 -26.29
N ALA A 226 -12.27 -2.15 -26.66
CA ALA A 226 -13.46 -3.00 -26.65
C ALA A 226 -13.30 -4.19 -27.63
N LEU A 227 -12.91 -3.91 -28.87
CA LEU A 227 -12.69 -4.93 -29.89
C LEU A 227 -11.60 -5.94 -29.50
N LEU A 228 -10.57 -5.51 -28.77
CA LEU A 228 -9.54 -6.39 -28.20
C LEU A 228 -9.97 -7.16 -26.94
N GLY A 229 -11.13 -6.83 -26.36
CA GLY A 229 -11.78 -7.66 -25.34
C GLY A 229 -12.04 -7.01 -23.98
N ALA A 230 -11.80 -5.71 -23.82
CA ALA A 230 -12.15 -4.95 -22.61
C ALA A 230 -13.65 -4.62 -22.55
N GLU A 231 -14.19 -4.55 -21.33
CA GLU A 231 -15.56 -4.14 -21.00
C GLU A 231 -15.59 -2.78 -20.28
N GLU A 232 -14.53 -2.44 -19.54
CA GLU A 232 -14.35 -1.15 -18.86
C GLU A 232 -13.06 -0.47 -19.31
N PHE A 233 -13.01 0.87 -19.18
CA PHE A 233 -11.88 1.68 -19.65
C PHE A 233 -11.45 2.67 -18.56
N GLY A 234 -10.18 2.62 -18.18
CA GLY A 234 -9.60 3.50 -17.16
C GLY A 234 -8.95 4.74 -17.76
N PHE A 235 -9.28 5.90 -17.19
CA PHE A 235 -8.70 7.19 -17.57
C PHE A 235 -8.01 7.84 -16.38
N ALA A 236 -6.83 8.42 -16.61
CA ALA A 236 -6.07 9.11 -15.58
C ALA A 236 -5.59 10.48 -16.05
N THR A 237 -4.62 10.51 -16.97
CA THR A 237 -3.99 11.76 -17.43
C THR A 237 -4.97 12.70 -18.13
N THR A 238 -5.88 12.18 -18.96
CA THR A 238 -6.79 12.99 -19.77
C THR A 238 -7.84 13.76 -18.97
N PRO A 239 -8.54 13.16 -17.97
CA PRO A 239 -9.35 13.93 -17.03
C PRO A 239 -8.56 15.00 -16.26
N LEU A 240 -7.30 14.74 -15.90
CA LEU A 240 -6.46 15.78 -15.27
C LEU A 240 -6.18 16.94 -16.22
N ILE A 241 -5.98 16.67 -17.52
CA ILE A 241 -5.82 17.71 -18.55
C ILE A 241 -7.10 18.51 -18.70
N ALA A 242 -8.27 17.85 -18.75
CA ALA A 242 -9.57 18.52 -18.82
C ALA A 242 -9.79 19.47 -17.62
N MET A 243 -9.23 19.14 -16.44
CA MET A 243 -9.27 20.00 -15.25
C MET A 243 -8.15 21.04 -15.17
N GLY A 244 -7.26 21.13 -16.17
CA GLY A 244 -6.24 22.19 -16.25
C GLY A 244 -4.78 21.73 -16.18
N CYS A 245 -4.48 20.43 -16.13
CA CYS A 245 -3.09 19.96 -16.22
C CYS A 245 -2.45 20.37 -17.55
N ILE A 246 -1.39 21.18 -17.48
CA ILE A 246 -0.61 21.65 -18.65
C ILE A 246 0.59 20.75 -19.00
N MET A 247 0.64 19.53 -18.47
CA MET A 247 1.70 18.55 -18.76
C MET A 247 3.15 19.01 -18.48
N MET A 248 3.35 19.84 -17.46
CA MET A 248 4.67 20.34 -17.03
C MET A 248 5.62 19.23 -16.50
N ARG A 249 5.08 18.08 -16.07
CA ARG A 249 5.83 16.91 -15.56
C ARG A 249 6.71 17.19 -14.32
N ARG A 250 6.35 18.17 -13.50
CA ARG A 250 6.96 18.46 -12.19
C ARG A 250 6.12 17.99 -10.99
N CYS A 251 5.27 16.98 -11.18
CA CYS A 251 4.30 16.51 -10.18
C CYS A 251 4.94 16.07 -8.85
N HIS A 252 6.16 15.52 -8.90
CA HIS A 252 6.93 15.08 -7.74
C HIS A 252 7.54 16.24 -6.93
N GLN A 253 7.72 17.43 -7.53
CA GLN A 253 8.40 18.56 -6.90
C GLN A 253 7.49 19.40 -6.01
N ASN A 254 6.18 19.13 -5.98
CA ASN A 254 5.18 19.94 -5.29
C ASN A 254 4.97 21.36 -5.88
N THR A 255 5.48 21.63 -7.09
CA THR A 255 5.49 22.95 -7.72
C THR A 255 4.47 23.08 -8.87
N CYS A 256 3.36 22.34 -8.82
CA CYS A 256 2.36 22.37 -9.89
C CYS A 256 1.72 23.77 -10.01
N PRO A 257 1.87 24.47 -11.14
CA PRO A 257 1.45 25.87 -11.26
C PRO A 257 -0.07 26.08 -11.30
N VAL A 258 -0.82 25.00 -11.54
CA VAL A 258 -2.28 24.98 -11.75
C VAL A 258 -3.01 24.24 -10.63
N GLY A 259 -2.34 23.98 -9.50
CA GLY A 259 -2.99 23.39 -8.32
C GLY A 259 -3.45 21.93 -8.45
N VAL A 260 -3.06 21.20 -9.52
CA VAL A 260 -3.47 19.80 -9.73
C VAL A 260 -2.62 18.80 -8.93
N ALA A 261 -1.29 18.87 -9.06
CA ALA A 261 -0.36 17.87 -8.52
C ALA A 261 0.55 18.44 -7.42
N THR A 262 -0.04 19.20 -6.48
CA THR A 262 0.65 19.89 -5.39
C THR A 262 -0.18 19.87 -4.11
N GLN A 263 0.49 19.93 -2.97
CA GLN A 263 -0.06 20.08 -1.63
C GLN A 263 0.24 21.45 -1.02
N ASP A 264 1.00 22.30 -1.74
CA ASP A 264 1.25 23.68 -1.38
C ASP A 264 -0.08 24.48 -1.42
N PRO A 265 -0.49 25.13 -0.31
CA PRO A 265 -1.76 25.86 -0.25
C PRO A 265 -1.87 27.01 -1.28
N VAL A 266 -0.79 27.75 -1.51
CA VAL A 266 -0.75 28.89 -2.45
C VAL A 266 -0.92 28.40 -3.89
N LEU A 267 -0.31 27.26 -4.24
CA LEU A 267 -0.46 26.66 -5.56
C LEU A 267 -1.81 25.96 -5.72
N ARG A 268 -2.34 25.33 -4.67
CA ARG A 268 -3.69 24.73 -4.68
C ARG A 268 -4.78 25.76 -4.90
N ALA A 269 -4.63 26.98 -4.36
CA ALA A 269 -5.56 28.09 -4.60
C ALA A 269 -5.67 28.49 -6.09
N LYS A 270 -4.71 28.07 -6.93
CA LYS A 270 -4.73 28.30 -8.39
C LYS A 270 -5.52 27.23 -9.17
N PHE A 271 -6.07 26.21 -8.49
CA PHE A 271 -6.86 25.18 -9.14
C PHE A 271 -8.21 25.73 -9.60
N THR A 272 -8.48 25.65 -10.90
CA THR A 272 -9.70 26.16 -11.53
C THR A 272 -10.56 25.06 -12.17
N GLY A 273 -10.13 23.79 -12.07
CA GLY A 273 -10.84 22.66 -12.64
C GLY A 273 -12.19 22.42 -11.97
N GLN A 274 -13.22 22.14 -12.77
CA GLN A 274 -14.57 21.86 -12.29
C GLN A 274 -15.01 20.45 -12.68
N PRO A 275 -15.91 19.79 -11.90
CA PRO A 275 -16.47 18.50 -12.27
C PRO A 275 -17.05 18.48 -13.70
N GLU A 276 -17.67 19.58 -14.13
CA GLU A 276 -18.28 19.76 -15.45
C GLU A 276 -17.27 19.59 -16.59
N HIS A 277 -15.99 19.99 -16.40
CA HIS A 277 -14.96 19.81 -17.41
C HIS A 277 -14.69 18.32 -17.69
N VAL A 278 -14.69 17.50 -16.62
CA VAL A 278 -14.50 16.05 -16.72
C VAL A 278 -15.73 15.39 -17.32
N ILE A 279 -16.93 15.83 -16.92
CA ILE A 279 -18.20 15.36 -17.49
C ILE A 279 -18.23 15.60 -19.00
N ASN A 280 -17.94 16.81 -19.45
CA ASN A 280 -17.91 17.16 -20.86
C ASN A 280 -16.87 16.35 -21.64
N PHE A 281 -15.68 16.14 -21.07
CA PHE A 281 -14.66 15.27 -21.65
C PHE A 281 -15.22 13.85 -21.90
N PHE A 282 -15.87 13.24 -20.90
CA PHE A 282 -16.44 11.90 -21.08
C PHE A 282 -17.61 11.85 -22.06
N TYR A 283 -18.41 12.91 -22.16
CA TYR A 283 -19.44 13.01 -23.20
C TYR A 283 -18.82 13.03 -24.61
N TYR A 284 -17.74 13.77 -24.83
CA TYR A 284 -17.06 13.78 -26.13
C TYR A 284 -16.47 12.42 -26.49
N VAL A 285 -15.80 11.75 -25.54
CA VAL A 285 -15.27 10.40 -25.74
C VAL A 285 -16.38 9.39 -26.04
N ALA A 286 -17.49 9.45 -25.30
CA ALA A 286 -18.63 8.58 -25.51
C ALA A 286 -19.30 8.83 -26.87
N GLU A 287 -19.44 10.08 -27.31
CA GLU A 287 -20.04 10.41 -28.61
C GLU A 287 -19.17 9.96 -29.78
N GLU A 288 -17.84 10.14 -29.67
CA GLU A 288 -16.89 9.62 -30.66
C GLU A 288 -16.95 8.07 -30.73
N LEU A 289 -17.02 7.40 -29.57
CA LEU A 289 -17.21 5.94 -29.52
C LEU A 289 -18.52 5.52 -30.21
N ARG A 290 -19.64 6.20 -29.91
CA ARG A 290 -20.94 5.92 -30.55
C ARG A 290 -20.89 6.09 -32.07
N THR A 291 -20.11 7.06 -32.56
CA THR A 291 -19.87 7.23 -34.00
C THR A 291 -19.14 6.03 -34.60
N HIS A 292 -18.12 5.49 -33.92
CA HIS A 292 -17.46 4.26 -34.34
C HIS A 292 -18.37 3.03 -34.26
N MET A 293 -19.18 2.91 -33.20
CA MET A 293 -20.17 1.84 -33.05
C MET A 293 -21.15 1.83 -34.22
N ALA A 294 -21.72 3.00 -34.56
CA ALA A 294 -22.67 3.14 -35.67
C ALA A 294 -22.04 2.76 -37.02
N LYS A 295 -20.80 3.19 -37.29
CA LYS A 295 -20.06 2.84 -38.51
C LYS A 295 -19.79 1.34 -38.64
N LEU A 296 -19.57 0.66 -37.51
CA LEU A 296 -19.32 -0.79 -37.46
C LEU A 296 -20.61 -1.62 -37.34
N GLY A 297 -21.77 -0.99 -37.19
CA GLY A 297 -23.08 -1.65 -37.11
C GLY A 297 -23.45 -2.20 -35.73
N PHE A 298 -22.84 -1.71 -34.65
CA PHE A 298 -23.13 -2.13 -33.28
C PHE A 298 -24.11 -1.20 -32.57
N ARG A 299 -25.02 -1.79 -31.78
CA ARG A 299 -25.99 -1.04 -30.95
C ARG A 299 -25.56 -0.93 -29.51
N THR A 300 -24.83 -1.92 -29.01
CA THR A 300 -24.37 -1.97 -27.62
C THR A 300 -22.87 -2.23 -27.54
N LEU A 301 -22.22 -1.77 -26.47
CA LEU A 301 -20.79 -1.98 -26.26
C LEU A 301 -20.46 -3.48 -26.14
N ASN A 302 -21.33 -4.27 -25.50
CA ASN A 302 -21.12 -5.72 -25.33
C ASN A 302 -21.03 -6.47 -26.66
N GLU A 303 -21.72 -6.02 -27.71
CA GLU A 303 -21.59 -6.62 -29.05
C GLU A 303 -20.20 -6.43 -29.65
N MET A 304 -19.45 -5.40 -29.23
CA MET A 304 -18.08 -5.14 -29.67
C MET A 304 -17.04 -6.01 -28.97
N VAL A 305 -17.31 -6.45 -27.73
CA VAL A 305 -16.28 -7.01 -26.85
C VAL A 305 -15.65 -8.26 -27.47
N GLY A 306 -14.36 -8.17 -27.80
CA GLY A 306 -13.59 -9.27 -28.41
C GLY A 306 -13.85 -9.50 -29.90
N ARG A 307 -14.52 -8.58 -30.60
CA ARG A 307 -14.72 -8.62 -32.07
C ARG A 307 -13.49 -8.16 -32.84
N THR A 308 -12.35 -8.80 -32.58
CA THR A 308 -11.08 -8.49 -33.27
C THR A 308 -11.13 -8.74 -34.78
N ASP A 309 -12.13 -9.47 -35.28
CA ASP A 309 -12.40 -9.66 -36.71
C ASP A 309 -12.73 -8.36 -37.47
N LEU A 310 -13.03 -7.27 -36.76
CA LEU A 310 -13.27 -5.94 -37.34
C LEU A 310 -12.02 -5.06 -37.37
N LEU A 311 -10.90 -5.55 -36.85
CA LEU A 311 -9.62 -4.86 -36.88
C LEU A 311 -8.76 -5.44 -38.01
N LYS A 312 -8.11 -4.56 -38.77
CA LYS A 312 -7.11 -4.93 -39.78
C LYS A 312 -5.92 -3.99 -39.71
N VAL A 313 -4.76 -4.51 -40.07
CA VAL A 313 -3.54 -3.70 -40.19
C VAL A 313 -3.68 -2.77 -41.39
N ASP A 314 -3.36 -1.49 -41.19
CA ASP A 314 -3.27 -0.53 -42.28
C ASP A 314 -1.91 -0.66 -42.97
N GLU A 315 -1.91 -1.45 -44.05
CA GLU A 315 -0.71 -1.75 -44.83
C GLU A 315 -0.11 -0.51 -45.52
N THR A 316 -0.89 0.57 -45.68
CA THR A 316 -0.41 1.82 -46.28
C THR A 316 0.58 2.58 -45.39
N LEU A 317 0.62 2.28 -44.09
CA LEU A 317 1.49 2.92 -43.10
C LEU A 317 2.79 2.14 -42.84
N ARG A 318 3.04 1.02 -43.56
CA ARG A 318 4.29 0.26 -43.39
C ARG A 318 5.50 1.06 -43.86
N ASN A 319 6.58 0.95 -43.10
CA ASN A 319 7.87 1.54 -43.42
C ASN A 319 8.99 0.52 -43.12
N PRO A 320 10.26 0.79 -43.49
CA PRO A 320 11.35 -0.15 -43.28
C PRO A 320 11.55 -0.60 -41.82
N LYS A 321 11.11 0.18 -40.83
CA LYS A 321 11.20 -0.19 -39.40
C LYS A 321 10.02 -1.04 -38.94
N THR A 322 8.86 -0.98 -39.61
CA THR A 322 7.64 -1.69 -39.23
C THR A 322 7.30 -2.88 -40.13
N VAL A 323 8.05 -3.09 -41.21
CA VAL A 323 7.78 -4.14 -42.20
C VAL A 323 7.69 -5.55 -41.60
N ASN A 324 8.43 -5.82 -40.53
CA ASN A 324 8.46 -7.13 -39.86
C ASN A 324 7.50 -7.23 -38.65
N ILE A 325 6.68 -6.21 -38.39
CA ILE A 325 5.68 -6.29 -37.32
C ILE A 325 4.52 -7.17 -37.81
N ASP A 326 4.24 -8.22 -37.05
CA ASP A 326 3.10 -9.10 -37.22
C ASP A 326 2.14 -8.97 -36.04
N LEU A 327 0.91 -8.53 -36.33
CA LEU A 327 -0.17 -8.39 -35.35
C LEU A 327 -1.18 -9.54 -35.41
N SER A 328 -0.93 -10.59 -36.22
CA SER A 328 -1.83 -11.72 -36.40
C SER A 328 -2.23 -12.39 -35.08
N ALA A 329 -1.28 -12.51 -34.13
CA ALA A 329 -1.52 -13.08 -32.82
C ALA A 329 -2.47 -12.22 -31.97
N VAL A 330 -2.31 -10.89 -32.00
CA VAL A 330 -3.15 -9.92 -31.27
C VAL A 330 -4.56 -9.90 -31.85
N LEU A 331 -4.69 -9.94 -33.18
CA LEU A 331 -5.96 -9.84 -33.89
C LEU A 331 -6.72 -11.18 -33.97
N LYS A 332 -6.16 -12.28 -33.48
CA LYS A 332 -6.81 -13.59 -33.50
C LYS A 332 -8.11 -13.58 -32.71
N PRO A 333 -9.28 -13.84 -33.33
CA PRO A 333 -10.56 -13.82 -32.62
C PRO A 333 -10.66 -14.92 -31.57
N ALA A 334 -10.83 -14.55 -30.30
CA ALA A 334 -10.81 -15.49 -29.19
C ALA A 334 -11.96 -16.50 -29.23
N TRP A 335 -13.14 -16.11 -29.74
CA TRP A 335 -14.28 -17.01 -29.91
C TRP A 335 -14.02 -18.15 -30.91
N LYS A 336 -13.11 -17.96 -31.88
CA LYS A 336 -12.65 -19.03 -32.77
C LYS A 336 -11.68 -20.00 -32.07
N MET A 337 -10.98 -19.53 -31.04
CA MET A 337 -10.02 -20.35 -30.30
C MET A 337 -10.72 -21.39 -29.43
N ARG A 338 -11.89 -21.06 -28.89
CA ARG A 338 -12.75 -22.00 -28.15
C ARG A 338 -14.23 -21.68 -28.37
N PRO A 339 -14.87 -22.31 -29.38
CA PRO A 339 -16.29 -22.10 -29.67
C PRO A 339 -17.21 -22.44 -28.49
N GLY A 340 -18.32 -21.71 -28.35
CA GLY A 340 -19.34 -21.94 -27.31
C GLY A 340 -18.99 -21.42 -25.91
N VAL A 341 -17.84 -20.76 -25.73
CA VAL A 341 -17.43 -20.14 -24.47
C VAL A 341 -17.72 -18.64 -24.49
N ALA A 342 -18.14 -18.10 -23.34
CA ALA A 342 -18.38 -16.67 -23.18
C ALA A 342 -17.10 -15.84 -23.40
N THR A 343 -17.22 -14.76 -24.16
CA THR A 343 -16.14 -13.81 -24.46
C THR A 343 -16.14 -12.56 -23.59
N PHE A 344 -17.19 -12.37 -22.78
CA PHE A 344 -17.35 -11.28 -21.81
C PHE A 344 -17.97 -11.81 -20.51
N LYS A 345 -18.06 -10.99 -19.46
CA LYS A 345 -18.57 -11.43 -18.15
C LYS A 345 -20.06 -11.78 -18.25
N THR A 346 -20.43 -12.98 -17.83
CA THR A 346 -21.82 -13.50 -17.87
C THR A 346 -22.30 -14.06 -16.53
N LYS A 347 -21.38 -14.36 -15.60
CA LYS A 347 -21.72 -14.88 -14.26
C LYS A 347 -20.87 -14.24 -13.18
N GLN A 348 -21.44 -14.17 -11.98
CA GLN A 348 -20.74 -13.71 -10.78
C GLN A 348 -19.94 -14.85 -10.14
N GLN A 349 -18.93 -14.48 -9.35
CA GLN A 349 -18.15 -15.44 -8.57
C GLN A 349 -18.88 -15.78 -7.27
N ASP A 350 -18.98 -17.07 -6.94
CA ASP A 350 -19.49 -17.52 -5.64
C ASP A 350 -18.34 -17.69 -4.65
N HIS A 351 -18.36 -16.91 -3.56
CA HIS A 351 -17.36 -16.96 -2.49
C HIS A 351 -17.75 -17.86 -1.31
N LYS A 352 -18.96 -18.46 -1.30
CA LYS A 352 -19.48 -19.30 -0.22
C LYS A 352 -19.49 -18.62 1.15
N MET A 353 -19.91 -17.35 1.20
CA MET A 353 -19.91 -16.56 2.43
C MET A 353 -20.90 -17.09 3.49
N TYR A 354 -21.91 -17.85 3.08
CA TYR A 354 -22.95 -18.40 3.95
C TYR A 354 -22.49 -19.58 4.83
N THR A 355 -21.36 -20.24 4.53
CA THR A 355 -20.90 -21.43 5.28
C THR A 355 -19.90 -21.12 6.39
N ARG A 356 -19.68 -19.85 6.72
CA ARG A 356 -18.56 -19.41 7.57
C ARG A 356 -18.94 -19.38 9.05
N LEU A 357 -17.96 -19.70 9.91
CA LEU A 357 -18.09 -19.57 11.36
C LEU A 357 -18.36 -18.12 11.79
N ASP A 358 -17.86 -17.13 11.04
CA ASP A 358 -18.12 -15.71 11.31
C ASP A 358 -19.61 -15.34 11.33
N ASN A 359 -20.47 -16.10 10.66
CA ASN A 359 -21.91 -15.88 10.70
C ASN A 359 -22.46 -16.11 12.12
N LYS A 360 -21.94 -17.13 12.83
CA LYS A 360 -22.25 -17.35 14.26
C LYS A 360 -21.88 -16.11 15.10
N PHE A 361 -20.73 -15.50 14.83
CA PHE A 361 -20.30 -14.31 15.59
C PHE A 361 -21.22 -13.12 15.35
N ILE A 362 -21.70 -12.95 14.12
CA ILE A 362 -22.65 -11.90 13.79
C ILE A 362 -23.99 -12.14 14.48
N ASP A 363 -24.52 -13.37 14.40
CA ASP A 363 -25.81 -13.73 14.96
C ASP A 363 -25.84 -13.57 16.49
N GLU A 364 -24.78 -14.03 17.18
CA GLU A 364 -24.68 -13.88 18.64
C GLU A 364 -24.35 -12.44 19.07
N ALA A 365 -23.73 -11.63 18.21
CA ALA A 365 -23.42 -10.23 18.48
C ALA A 365 -24.58 -9.26 18.20
N GLU A 366 -25.75 -9.73 17.75
CA GLU A 366 -26.90 -8.88 17.45
C GLU A 366 -27.28 -7.90 18.59
N PRO A 367 -27.26 -8.28 19.90
CA PRO A 367 -27.52 -7.34 20.98
C PRO A 367 -26.51 -6.19 21.04
N ALA A 368 -25.24 -6.45 20.73
CA ALA A 368 -24.18 -5.45 20.64
C ALA A 368 -24.37 -4.55 19.42
N LEU A 369 -24.70 -5.13 18.26
CA LEU A 369 -24.88 -4.41 17.01
C LEU A 369 -26.12 -3.51 16.99
N ALA A 370 -27.20 -3.92 17.66
CA ALA A 370 -28.46 -3.18 17.69
C ALA A 370 -28.54 -2.16 18.83
N LYS A 371 -27.96 -2.48 20.00
CA LYS A 371 -28.14 -1.72 21.25
C LYS A 371 -26.85 -1.32 21.95
N GLY A 372 -25.68 -1.74 21.45
CA GLY A 372 -24.40 -1.49 22.12
C GLY A 372 -24.24 -2.23 23.45
N LEU A 373 -24.94 -3.35 23.66
CA LEU A 373 -24.84 -4.13 24.89
C LEU A 373 -23.64 -5.07 24.88
N PRO A 374 -22.95 -5.28 26.02
CA PRO A 374 -21.84 -6.23 26.11
C PRO A 374 -22.27 -7.66 25.77
N VAL A 375 -21.49 -8.34 24.93
CA VAL A 375 -21.72 -9.72 24.48
C VAL A 375 -20.41 -10.52 24.58
N ARG A 376 -20.51 -11.77 25.04
CA ARG A 376 -19.40 -12.71 25.08
C ARG A 376 -19.74 -13.98 24.30
N ILE A 377 -18.93 -14.30 23.30
CA ILE A 377 -19.13 -15.39 22.33
C ILE A 377 -18.04 -16.43 22.54
N LYS A 378 -18.39 -17.72 22.45
CA LYS A 378 -17.42 -18.83 22.54
C LYS A 378 -17.45 -19.68 21.28
N ALA A 379 -16.29 -20.01 20.74
CA ALA A 379 -16.20 -20.93 19.60
C ALA A 379 -14.88 -21.72 19.56
N ASP A 380 -14.99 -22.97 19.08
CA ASP A 380 -13.82 -23.77 18.71
C ASP A 380 -13.45 -23.48 17.25
N VAL A 381 -12.16 -23.36 16.97
CA VAL A 381 -11.62 -22.97 15.67
C VAL A 381 -10.61 -23.97 15.14
N LYS A 382 -10.54 -24.09 13.81
CA LYS A 382 -9.58 -24.93 13.09
C LYS A 382 -8.85 -24.11 12.04
N ASN A 383 -7.72 -24.63 11.55
CA ASN A 383 -6.88 -23.92 10.58
C ASN A 383 -7.61 -23.62 9.23
N THR A 384 -8.73 -24.29 8.98
CA THR A 384 -9.62 -24.04 7.83
C THR A 384 -10.45 -22.78 7.98
N ASP A 385 -10.68 -22.34 9.22
CA ASP A 385 -11.44 -21.15 9.58
C ASP A 385 -10.56 -19.90 9.42
N ARG A 386 -10.75 -19.21 8.30
CA ARG A 386 -9.92 -18.08 7.86
C ARG A 386 -10.70 -16.77 7.97
N ALA A 387 -9.99 -15.67 8.17
CA ALA A 387 -10.56 -14.32 8.30
C ALA A 387 -11.64 -14.21 9.39
N LEU A 388 -11.36 -14.81 10.55
CA LEU A 388 -12.25 -14.79 11.71
C LEU A 388 -12.31 -13.39 12.34
N GLY A 389 -13.51 -12.92 12.64
CA GLY A 389 -13.83 -11.59 13.16
C GLY A 389 -13.96 -10.49 12.10
N THR A 390 -13.54 -10.74 10.85
CA THR A 390 -13.51 -9.73 9.80
C THR A 390 -14.91 -9.32 9.31
N SER A 391 -15.86 -10.26 9.22
CA SER A 391 -17.22 -9.93 8.80
C SER A 391 -18.04 -9.32 9.93
N LEU A 392 -17.74 -9.69 11.18
CA LEU A 392 -18.25 -8.98 12.35
C LEU A 392 -17.77 -7.52 12.36
N ALA A 393 -16.49 -7.28 12.09
CA ALA A 393 -15.93 -5.93 11.97
C ALA A 393 -16.63 -5.09 10.88
N ASN A 394 -16.99 -5.69 9.74
CA ASN A 394 -17.80 -5.02 8.72
C ASN A 394 -19.14 -4.52 9.27
N ARG A 395 -19.84 -5.34 10.06
CA ARG A 395 -21.14 -4.99 10.64
C ARG A 395 -21.00 -3.83 11.62
N VAL A 396 -19.99 -3.87 12.48
CA VAL A 396 -19.67 -2.77 13.40
C VAL A 396 -19.38 -1.47 12.63
N SER A 397 -18.48 -1.50 11.65
CA SER A 397 -18.14 -0.29 10.88
C SER A 397 -19.30 0.24 10.06
N LYS A 398 -20.20 -0.61 9.54
CA LYS A 398 -21.41 -0.14 8.85
C LYS A 398 -22.42 0.54 9.77
N ALA A 399 -22.54 0.05 11.01
CA ALA A 399 -23.49 0.59 11.97
C ALA A 399 -22.94 1.84 12.69
N TYR A 400 -21.65 1.87 13.01
CA TYR A 400 -21.05 2.88 13.90
C TYR A 400 -19.91 3.71 13.26
N GLY A 401 -19.60 3.49 11.98
CA GLY A 401 -18.56 4.23 11.27
C GLY A 401 -17.15 3.96 11.78
N GLU A 402 -16.29 5.00 11.74
CA GLU A 402 -14.89 4.91 12.20
C GLU A 402 -14.73 4.77 13.71
N GLN A 403 -15.66 5.34 14.50
CA GLN A 403 -15.57 5.25 15.96
C GLN A 403 -15.82 3.83 16.46
N GLY A 404 -16.63 3.06 15.74
CA GLY A 404 -16.97 1.69 16.13
C GLY A 404 -17.76 1.63 17.44
N LEU A 405 -17.67 0.50 18.13
CA LEU A 405 -18.28 0.32 19.45
C LEU A 405 -17.31 0.76 20.56
N GLU A 406 -17.86 1.00 21.74
CA GLU A 406 -17.05 1.15 22.95
C GLU A 406 -16.18 -0.10 23.19
N ARG A 407 -15.10 0.08 23.94
CA ARG A 407 -14.08 -0.96 24.14
C ARG A 407 -14.67 -2.18 24.87
N ASP A 408 -14.34 -3.38 24.37
CA ASP A 408 -14.74 -4.68 24.94
C ASP A 408 -16.27 -4.95 24.96
N ILE A 409 -17.05 -4.25 24.12
CA ILE A 409 -18.48 -4.56 23.96
C ILE A 409 -18.68 -5.94 23.35
N ILE A 410 -17.85 -6.36 22.39
CA ILE A 410 -17.92 -7.73 21.84
C ILE A 410 -16.63 -8.46 22.18
N HIS A 411 -16.72 -9.50 23.01
CA HIS A 411 -15.61 -10.36 23.36
C HIS A 411 -15.82 -11.76 22.79
N VAL A 412 -14.92 -12.22 21.92
CA VAL A 412 -14.98 -13.56 21.32
C VAL A 412 -13.84 -14.41 21.85
N ASP A 413 -14.18 -15.43 22.65
CA ASP A 413 -13.25 -16.45 23.12
C ASP A 413 -13.16 -17.59 22.09
N LEU A 414 -11.96 -17.82 21.58
CA LEU A 414 -11.65 -18.83 20.59
C LEU A 414 -10.73 -19.89 21.19
N ARG A 415 -10.95 -21.16 20.83
CA ARG A 415 -10.11 -22.29 21.24
C ARG A 415 -9.69 -23.15 20.06
N GLY A 416 -8.40 -23.45 19.93
CA GLY A 416 -7.85 -24.29 18.86
C GLY A 416 -6.83 -23.55 17.99
N SER A 417 -6.73 -23.92 16.72
CA SER A 417 -5.72 -23.35 15.80
C SER A 417 -6.42 -22.51 14.74
N ALA A 418 -6.23 -21.20 14.72
CA ALA A 418 -6.89 -20.33 13.74
C ALA A 418 -6.19 -20.36 12.37
N GLY A 419 -6.98 -20.30 11.30
CA GLY A 419 -6.45 -20.15 9.94
C GLY A 419 -5.84 -18.78 9.67
N GLN A 420 -5.45 -18.56 8.41
CA GLN A 420 -4.89 -17.27 7.97
C GLN A 420 -5.86 -16.10 8.23
N SER A 421 -5.27 -14.93 8.50
CA SER A 421 -5.99 -13.65 8.64
C SER A 421 -6.93 -13.58 9.85
N LEU A 422 -6.61 -14.26 10.96
CA LEU A 422 -7.33 -14.08 12.23
C LEU A 422 -7.37 -12.60 12.63
N GLY A 423 -8.57 -12.06 12.86
CA GLY A 423 -8.72 -10.67 13.28
C GLY A 423 -8.33 -9.65 12.22
N ALA A 424 -8.35 -10.02 10.94
CA ALA A 424 -8.08 -9.07 9.88
C ALA A 424 -9.12 -7.94 9.87
N PHE A 425 -8.66 -6.69 9.78
CA PHE A 425 -9.47 -5.48 9.78
C PHE A 425 -10.41 -5.34 11.00
N LEU A 426 -10.01 -5.84 12.17
CA LEU A 426 -10.87 -5.83 13.35
C LEU A 426 -11.18 -4.39 13.80
N ALA A 427 -12.48 -4.08 13.86
CA ALA A 427 -13.01 -2.75 14.19
C ALA A 427 -12.96 -2.45 15.71
N PRO A 428 -13.06 -1.17 16.11
CA PRO A 428 -13.11 -0.79 17.52
C PRO A 428 -14.28 -1.45 18.25
N GLY A 429 -14.02 -1.82 19.51
CA GLY A 429 -14.99 -2.47 20.41
C GLY A 429 -15.08 -3.99 20.29
N ILE A 430 -14.36 -4.60 19.34
CA ILE A 430 -14.23 -6.06 19.25
C ILE A 430 -12.90 -6.52 19.87
N THR A 431 -12.99 -7.53 20.72
CA THR A 431 -11.84 -8.25 21.30
C THR A 431 -11.91 -9.70 20.88
N LEU A 432 -10.86 -10.19 20.21
CA LEU A 432 -10.67 -11.61 19.94
C LEU A 432 -9.58 -12.16 20.85
N GLU A 433 -9.93 -13.18 21.62
CA GLU A 433 -9.04 -13.89 22.52
C GLU A 433 -8.92 -15.34 22.05
N LEU A 434 -7.72 -15.77 21.67
CA LEU A 434 -7.45 -17.12 21.19
C LEU A 434 -6.54 -17.87 22.17
N GLU A 435 -7.09 -18.92 22.76
CA GLU A 435 -6.36 -19.95 23.49
C GLU A 435 -5.95 -21.06 22.51
N GLY A 436 -4.70 -21.03 22.06
CA GLY A 436 -4.18 -21.89 21.00
C GLY A 436 -3.06 -21.26 20.17
N ASP A 437 -3.12 -21.44 18.86
CA ASP A 437 -2.15 -20.90 17.88
C ASP A 437 -2.86 -20.32 16.65
N ALA A 438 -2.15 -19.52 15.85
CA ALA A 438 -2.69 -19.00 14.60
C ALA A 438 -1.67 -19.00 13.46
N ASN A 439 -2.17 -19.13 12.24
CA ASN A 439 -1.37 -19.07 11.01
C ASN A 439 -0.98 -17.61 10.64
N ASP A 440 -0.53 -17.39 9.41
CA ASP A 440 -0.08 -16.09 8.92
C ASP A 440 -1.17 -14.99 8.99
N TYR A 441 -0.73 -13.73 8.96
CA TYR A 441 -1.57 -12.54 8.81
C TYR A 441 -2.47 -12.20 10.00
N VAL A 442 -2.14 -12.65 11.22
CA VAL A 442 -2.90 -12.28 12.43
C VAL A 442 -2.94 -10.77 12.59
N GLY A 443 -4.14 -10.21 12.71
CA GLY A 443 -4.36 -8.77 12.84
C GLY A 443 -3.94 -7.95 11.62
N LYS A 444 -3.91 -8.55 10.43
CA LYS A 444 -3.75 -7.84 9.16
C LYS A 444 -4.72 -6.64 9.08
N GLY A 445 -4.17 -5.44 8.90
CA GLY A 445 -4.97 -4.21 8.86
C GLY A 445 -5.79 -3.94 10.13
N LEU A 446 -5.33 -4.39 11.32
CA LEU A 446 -6.02 -4.14 12.59
C LEU A 446 -6.40 -2.65 12.73
N SER A 447 -7.69 -2.40 12.99
CA SER A 447 -8.36 -1.10 12.84
C SER A 447 -9.07 -0.66 14.13
N GLY A 448 -8.46 -0.92 15.28
CA GLY A 448 -8.94 -0.45 16.60
C GLY A 448 -9.37 -1.56 17.55
N GLY A 449 -9.58 -2.79 17.05
CA GLY A 449 -9.89 -3.94 17.89
C GLY A 449 -8.72 -4.39 18.79
N ARG A 450 -9.00 -5.35 19.66
CA ARG A 450 -7.97 -6.02 20.49
C ARG A 450 -7.78 -7.47 20.06
N LEU A 451 -6.53 -7.89 19.93
CA LEU A 451 -6.15 -9.27 19.66
C LEU A 451 -5.30 -9.82 20.80
N ILE A 452 -5.66 -11.00 21.28
CA ILE A 452 -4.95 -11.70 22.35
C ILE A 452 -4.75 -13.13 21.87
N VAL A 453 -3.51 -13.62 21.83
CA VAL A 453 -3.19 -15.01 21.49
C VAL A 453 -2.21 -15.56 22.52
N TYR A 454 -2.55 -16.70 23.11
CA TYR A 454 -1.73 -17.41 24.08
C TYR A 454 -1.91 -18.93 23.97
N PRO A 455 -0.91 -19.74 24.33
CA PRO A 455 -1.01 -21.19 24.21
C PRO A 455 -2.06 -21.75 25.17
N PRO A 456 -2.60 -22.96 24.93
CA PRO A 456 -3.51 -23.60 25.86
C PRO A 456 -2.96 -23.60 27.29
N ARG A 457 -3.80 -23.28 28.29
CA ARG A 457 -3.32 -23.10 29.68
C ARG A 457 -2.67 -24.34 30.27
N SER A 458 -3.01 -25.52 29.76
CA SER A 458 -2.45 -26.81 30.15
C SER A 458 -1.16 -27.17 29.39
N SER A 459 -0.66 -26.29 28.51
CA SER A 459 0.52 -26.58 27.71
C SER A 459 1.78 -26.62 28.57
N PRO A 460 2.64 -27.66 28.43
CA PRO A 460 3.85 -27.81 29.24
C PRO A 460 5.06 -27.07 28.67
N PHE A 461 5.01 -26.59 27.42
CA PHE A 461 6.14 -25.93 26.79
C PHE A 461 6.23 -24.45 27.20
N LYS A 462 7.45 -23.91 27.17
CA LYS A 462 7.69 -22.47 27.37
C LYS A 462 7.25 -21.68 26.15
N ALA A 463 6.34 -20.74 26.33
CA ALA A 463 5.77 -19.99 25.23
C ALA A 463 6.81 -19.13 24.51
N GLU A 464 7.73 -18.52 25.27
CA GLU A 464 8.78 -17.63 24.79
C GLU A 464 9.84 -18.31 23.92
N GLU A 465 9.85 -19.65 23.86
CA GLU A 465 10.75 -20.46 23.02
C GLU A 465 10.03 -21.05 21.78
N ASN A 466 8.72 -20.80 21.61
CA ASN A 466 7.90 -21.46 20.59
C ASN A 466 7.09 -20.46 19.74
N VAL A 467 6.91 -20.80 18.46
CA VAL A 467 6.10 -19.99 17.54
C VAL A 467 4.62 -20.18 17.86
N ILE A 468 3.90 -19.05 17.99
CA ILE A 468 2.46 -19.03 18.26
C ILE A 468 1.65 -18.38 17.14
N VAL A 469 2.25 -17.45 16.39
CA VAL A 469 1.63 -16.79 15.24
C VAL A 469 2.55 -16.80 14.03
N GLY A 470 1.96 -16.94 12.85
CA GLY A 470 2.69 -17.01 11.58
C GLY A 470 3.28 -15.67 11.12
N ASN A 471 3.62 -15.63 9.83
CA ASN A 471 4.31 -14.51 9.20
C ASN A 471 3.38 -13.30 9.02
N VAL A 472 3.99 -12.13 8.86
CA VAL A 472 3.31 -10.91 8.37
C VAL A 472 2.12 -10.52 9.26
N CYS A 473 2.26 -10.77 10.56
CA CYS A 473 1.31 -10.32 11.58
C CYS A 473 1.27 -8.79 11.64
N LEU A 474 0.08 -8.24 11.87
CA LEU A 474 -0.19 -6.80 11.96
C LEU A 474 0.16 -6.00 10.71
N TYR A 475 0.18 -6.64 9.53
CA TYR A 475 0.52 -5.98 8.29
C TYR A 475 -0.41 -4.80 7.99
N GLY A 476 0.16 -3.60 7.91
CA GLY A 476 -0.58 -2.39 7.56
C GLY A 476 -1.60 -1.97 8.61
N ALA A 477 -1.47 -2.45 9.86
CA ALA A 477 -2.41 -2.13 10.91
C ALA A 477 -2.35 -0.64 11.31
N THR A 478 -3.50 -0.04 11.59
CA THR A 478 -3.64 1.41 11.77
C THR A 478 -3.88 1.81 13.22
N SER A 479 -4.58 0.99 13.98
CA SER A 479 -4.90 1.25 15.39
C SER A 479 -5.32 -0.03 16.10
N GLY A 480 -5.30 -0.03 17.43
CA GLY A 480 -5.69 -1.19 18.25
C GLY A 480 -4.55 -1.73 19.10
N LYS A 481 -4.82 -2.83 19.81
CA LYS A 481 -3.86 -3.47 20.71
C LYS A 481 -3.72 -4.96 20.40
N ALA A 482 -2.50 -5.47 20.42
CA ALA A 482 -2.22 -6.88 20.14
C ALA A 482 -1.24 -7.50 21.16
N PHE A 483 -1.58 -8.65 21.72
CA PHE A 483 -0.78 -9.33 22.74
C PHE A 483 -0.57 -10.79 22.37
N PHE A 484 0.69 -11.19 22.16
CA PHE A 484 1.07 -12.52 21.70
C PHE A 484 2.03 -13.18 22.70
N ARG A 485 1.55 -14.19 23.45
CA ARG A 485 2.39 -14.97 24.37
C ARG A 485 3.10 -16.07 23.59
N GLY A 486 4.20 -15.70 22.95
CA GLY A 486 5.09 -16.58 22.20
C GLY A 486 5.80 -15.83 21.08
N ILE A 487 6.47 -16.59 20.21
CA ILE A 487 7.24 -16.06 19.07
C ILE A 487 6.30 -15.83 17.88
N ALA A 488 6.39 -14.65 17.26
CA ALA A 488 5.86 -14.41 15.93
C ALA A 488 6.91 -14.75 14.87
N ALA A 489 6.49 -15.28 13.73
CA ALA A 489 7.41 -15.60 12.64
C ALA A 489 7.90 -14.32 11.90
N GLU A 490 8.18 -14.43 10.61
CA GLU A 490 8.84 -13.39 9.81
C GLU A 490 7.96 -12.16 9.60
N ARG A 491 8.59 -10.98 9.44
CA ARG A 491 7.93 -9.70 9.08
C ARG A 491 6.84 -9.28 10.06
N PHE A 492 7.03 -9.53 11.34
CA PHE A 492 6.13 -9.06 12.39
C PHE A 492 6.00 -7.53 12.36
N ALA A 493 4.77 -7.01 12.42
CA ALA A 493 4.46 -5.58 12.39
C ALA A 493 4.98 -4.82 11.15
N VAL A 494 5.12 -5.53 10.02
CA VAL A 494 5.46 -4.89 8.75
C VAL A 494 4.42 -3.82 8.39
N ARG A 495 4.85 -2.62 8.02
CA ARG A 495 3.95 -1.48 7.75
C ARG A 495 2.99 -1.12 8.89
N ASN A 496 3.30 -1.45 10.15
CA ASN A 496 2.49 -0.98 11.30
C ASN A 496 2.47 0.55 11.32
N SER A 497 1.27 1.11 11.50
CA SER A 497 0.98 2.54 11.37
C SER A 497 0.35 3.12 12.64
N GLY A 498 0.10 2.31 13.66
CA GLY A 498 -0.49 2.82 14.92
C GLY A 498 -0.91 1.78 15.94
N VAL A 499 -0.66 0.48 15.73
CA VAL A 499 -0.95 -0.55 16.72
C VAL A 499 0.09 -0.56 17.84
N ILE A 500 -0.40 -0.78 19.05
CA ILE A 500 0.38 -1.11 20.24
C ILE A 500 0.44 -2.64 20.35
N ALA A 501 1.63 -3.23 20.19
CA ALA A 501 1.81 -4.68 20.20
C ALA A 501 2.86 -5.13 21.23
N VAL A 502 2.61 -6.26 21.88
CA VAL A 502 3.60 -6.94 22.74
C VAL A 502 3.71 -8.41 22.34
N VAL A 503 4.93 -8.87 22.08
CA VAL A 503 5.26 -10.24 21.63
C VAL A 503 6.50 -10.76 22.35
N GLU A 504 6.66 -12.07 22.49
CA GLU A 504 7.78 -12.68 23.25
C GLU A 504 8.99 -13.04 22.39
N GLY A 505 8.90 -12.88 21.06
CA GLY A 505 10.01 -13.01 20.12
C GLY A 505 9.54 -12.79 18.69
N VAL A 506 10.45 -12.48 17.77
CA VAL A 506 10.12 -12.26 16.36
C VAL A 506 11.16 -12.87 15.42
N GLY A 507 10.74 -13.31 14.24
CA GLY A 507 11.63 -13.72 13.13
C GLY A 507 12.39 -12.56 12.48
N ASP A 508 12.91 -12.76 11.27
CA ASP A 508 13.58 -11.71 10.50
C ASP A 508 12.58 -10.63 10.04
N HIS A 509 13.13 -9.46 9.71
CA HIS A 509 12.39 -8.31 9.17
C HIS A 509 11.29 -7.76 10.11
N GLY A 510 11.45 -7.92 11.43
CA GLY A 510 10.55 -7.31 12.41
C GLY A 510 10.50 -5.78 12.27
N CYS A 511 9.31 -5.19 12.38
CA CYS A 511 9.04 -3.76 12.26
C CYS A 511 9.47 -3.12 10.92
N GLU A 512 9.64 -3.91 9.87
CA GLU A 512 10.00 -3.41 8.54
C GLU A 512 8.92 -2.45 8.00
N TYR A 513 9.34 -1.32 7.44
CA TYR A 513 8.46 -0.25 6.94
C TYR A 513 7.45 0.31 7.96
N MET A 514 7.64 0.11 9.27
CA MET A 514 6.74 0.67 10.29
C MET A 514 6.77 2.22 10.24
N THR A 515 5.59 2.84 10.24
CA THR A 515 5.37 4.31 10.17
C THR A 515 4.73 4.88 11.42
N GLY A 516 4.29 4.04 12.36
CA GLY A 516 3.64 4.47 13.58
C GLY A 516 3.33 3.30 14.51
N GLY A 517 2.88 3.62 15.73
CA GLY A 517 2.57 2.63 16.77
C GLY A 517 3.74 2.32 17.69
N ARG A 518 3.53 1.35 18.59
CA ARG A 518 4.49 0.92 19.60
C ARG A 518 4.61 -0.59 19.60
N VAL A 519 5.82 -1.11 19.51
CA VAL A 519 6.07 -2.56 19.52
C VAL A 519 7.02 -2.90 20.65
N VAL A 520 6.67 -3.88 21.49
CA VAL A 520 7.55 -4.42 22.54
C VAL A 520 7.83 -5.89 22.22
N VAL A 521 9.11 -6.24 22.13
CA VAL A 521 9.60 -7.61 21.94
C VAL A 521 10.31 -8.05 23.22
N LEU A 522 9.75 -9.05 23.92
CA LEU A 522 10.22 -9.54 25.22
C LEU A 522 11.23 -10.70 25.13
N GLY A 523 11.81 -10.91 23.94
CA GLY A 523 12.78 -11.97 23.67
C GLY A 523 13.58 -11.72 22.39
N SER A 524 14.00 -12.81 21.74
CA SER A 524 14.91 -12.74 20.60
C SER A 524 14.26 -12.16 19.33
N THR A 525 15.10 -11.59 18.48
CA THR A 525 14.74 -11.05 17.17
C THR A 525 15.57 -11.73 16.07
N GLY A 526 15.03 -11.75 14.85
CA GLY A 526 15.77 -12.10 13.63
C GLY A 526 16.51 -10.91 13.01
N ARG A 527 17.06 -11.14 11.82
CA ARG A 527 17.91 -10.21 11.05
C ARG A 527 17.10 -9.10 10.38
N ASN A 528 17.80 -8.05 9.94
CA ASN A 528 17.25 -6.93 9.19
C ASN A 528 16.06 -6.24 9.88
N PHE A 529 16.09 -6.21 11.21
CA PHE A 529 15.06 -5.56 12.03
C PHE A 529 15.01 -4.06 11.73
N ALA A 530 13.80 -3.50 11.68
CA ALA A 530 13.50 -2.10 11.42
C ALA A 530 13.95 -1.54 10.04
N ALA A 531 14.18 -2.41 9.05
CA ALA A 531 14.49 -1.96 7.69
C ALA A 531 13.34 -1.11 7.11
N GLY A 532 13.67 0.09 6.62
CA GLY A 532 12.68 1.04 6.09
C GLY A 532 11.71 1.62 7.12
N MET A 533 11.93 1.39 8.42
CA MET A 533 11.10 1.95 9.50
C MET A 533 11.28 3.47 9.54
N SER A 534 10.19 4.22 9.28
CA SER A 534 10.18 5.68 9.17
C SER A 534 9.33 6.37 10.23
N GLY A 535 8.60 5.63 11.07
CA GLY A 535 7.91 6.17 12.23
C GLY A 535 7.49 5.12 13.26
N GLY A 536 7.14 5.59 14.47
CA GLY A 536 6.83 4.74 15.63
C GLY A 536 8.07 4.38 16.45
N ILE A 537 7.88 3.61 17.52
CA ILE A 537 8.96 3.21 18.44
C ILE A 537 8.86 1.71 18.75
N ALA A 538 10.00 1.02 18.70
CA ALA A 538 10.10 -0.37 19.13
C ALA A 538 11.04 -0.52 20.33
N TYR A 539 10.66 -1.38 21.28
CA TYR A 539 11.46 -1.76 22.44
C TYR A 539 11.80 -3.23 22.34
N VAL A 540 13.08 -3.57 22.40
CA VAL A 540 13.56 -4.95 22.30
C VAL A 540 14.33 -5.30 23.55
N LEU A 541 13.93 -6.38 24.22
CA LEU A 541 14.68 -6.92 25.35
C LEU A 541 15.87 -7.74 24.85
N ASP A 542 17.06 -7.14 24.83
CA ASP A 542 18.28 -7.79 24.34
C ASP A 542 19.02 -8.53 25.47
N MET A 543 18.64 -9.78 25.70
CA MET A 543 19.30 -10.63 26.70
C MET A 543 20.68 -11.12 26.27
N ALA A 544 20.91 -11.29 24.96
CA ALA A 544 22.14 -11.84 24.39
C ALA A 544 23.20 -10.78 24.04
N ARG A 545 22.82 -9.49 24.07
CA ARG A 545 23.65 -8.35 23.64
C ARG A 545 24.10 -8.44 22.18
N ASP A 546 23.30 -9.08 21.34
CA ASP A 546 23.59 -9.31 19.92
C ASP A 546 22.66 -8.54 18.98
N PHE A 547 21.67 -7.81 19.53
CA PHE A 547 20.61 -7.18 18.73
C PHE A 547 21.16 -6.13 17.76
N LYS A 548 22.20 -5.38 18.15
CA LYS A 548 22.83 -4.37 17.29
C LYS A 548 23.25 -4.92 15.92
N ASN A 549 23.69 -6.17 15.86
CA ASN A 549 24.15 -6.80 14.61
C ASN A 549 22.99 -7.28 13.70
N LYS A 550 21.76 -7.29 14.24
CA LYS A 550 20.55 -7.74 13.55
C LYS A 550 19.71 -6.57 13.04
N VAL A 551 20.01 -5.35 13.45
CA VAL A 551 19.27 -4.14 13.07
C VAL A 551 19.80 -3.58 11.76
N ASN A 552 18.89 -3.14 10.89
CA ASN A 552 19.24 -2.31 9.75
C ASN A 552 19.28 -0.84 10.20
N SER A 553 20.47 -0.25 10.26
CA SER A 553 20.69 1.11 10.77
C SER A 553 20.56 2.22 9.72
N GLU A 554 20.06 1.94 8.50
CA GLU A 554 19.95 2.94 7.43
C GLU A 554 19.07 4.14 7.81
N MET A 555 17.95 3.88 8.52
CA MET A 555 16.96 4.91 8.85
C MET A 555 16.67 5.06 10.36
N VAL A 556 17.26 4.20 11.20
CA VAL A 556 16.96 4.12 12.63
C VAL A 556 18.20 4.25 13.50
N GLU A 557 18.03 4.84 14.67
CA GLU A 557 19.00 4.85 15.75
C GLU A 557 18.62 3.86 16.86
N LEU A 558 19.63 3.38 17.57
CA LEU A 558 19.49 2.57 18.76
C LEU A 558 19.81 3.42 19.99
N GLY A 559 18.90 3.43 20.96
CA GLY A 559 19.03 4.20 22.21
C GLY A 559 18.67 3.39 23.45
N THR A 560 18.93 3.97 24.61
CA THR A 560 18.51 3.45 25.91
C THR A 560 17.19 4.09 26.36
N VAL A 561 16.43 3.39 27.21
CA VAL A 561 15.14 3.86 27.73
C VAL A 561 15.38 4.55 29.07
N ASN A 562 15.67 5.86 29.04
CA ASN A 562 16.00 6.64 30.24
C ASN A 562 14.92 7.64 30.63
N ASP A 563 14.05 8.01 29.70
CA ASP A 563 13.02 9.01 29.95
C ASP A 563 11.92 8.45 30.88
N PRO A 564 11.56 9.09 32.00
CA PRO A 564 10.58 8.56 32.93
C PRO A 564 9.20 8.29 32.31
N SER A 565 8.76 9.13 31.35
CA SER A 565 7.47 8.93 30.68
C SER A 565 7.51 7.70 29.78
N GLU A 566 8.62 7.51 29.08
CA GLU A 566 8.89 6.35 28.23
C GLU A 566 9.00 5.04 29.04
N ILE A 567 9.66 5.09 30.20
CA ILE A 567 9.77 3.95 31.13
C ILE A 567 8.38 3.52 31.63
N ALA A 568 7.52 4.49 31.99
CA ALA A 568 6.16 4.22 32.43
C ALA A 568 5.30 3.61 31.32
N GLU A 569 5.43 4.10 30.08
CA GLU A 569 4.73 3.55 28.91
C GLU A 569 5.14 2.10 28.64
N LEU A 570 6.45 1.82 28.61
CA LEU A 570 6.99 0.47 28.42
C LEU A 570 6.49 -0.48 29.51
N ARG A 571 6.56 -0.06 30.79
CA ARG A 571 6.07 -0.87 31.90
C ARG A 571 4.58 -1.16 31.77
N GLY A 572 3.77 -0.15 31.43
CA GLY A 572 2.33 -0.28 31.23
C GLY A 572 1.97 -1.27 30.11
N MET A 573 2.71 -1.26 28.99
CA MET A 573 2.52 -2.23 27.91
C MET A 573 2.79 -3.67 28.37
N ILE A 574 3.82 -3.89 29.19
CA ILE A 574 4.16 -5.22 29.72
C ILE A 574 3.13 -5.66 30.79
N GLU A 575 2.61 -4.74 31.59
CA GLU A 575 1.52 -5.01 32.54
C GLU A 575 0.22 -5.40 31.83
N ASP A 576 -0.14 -4.70 30.76
CA ASP A 576 -1.25 -5.07 29.87
C ASP A 576 -1.05 -6.48 29.30
N HIS A 577 0.17 -6.77 28.79
CA HIS A 577 0.50 -8.09 28.27
C HIS A 577 0.32 -9.18 29.34
N ARG A 578 0.88 -8.99 30.53
CA ARG A 578 0.67 -9.91 31.67
C ARG A 578 -0.81 -10.08 31.99
N HIS A 579 -1.58 -8.98 32.01
CA HIS A 579 -2.98 -9.01 32.38
C HIS A 579 -3.79 -9.89 31.42
N PHE A 580 -3.59 -9.71 30.10
CA PHE A 580 -4.34 -10.42 29.06
C PHE A 580 -3.84 -11.83 28.78
N THR A 581 -2.53 -12.08 28.77
CA THR A 581 -1.97 -13.37 28.35
C THR A 581 -1.54 -14.28 29.50
N LYS A 582 -1.49 -13.74 30.73
CA LYS A 582 -0.88 -14.41 31.90
C LYS A 582 0.55 -14.89 31.64
N SER A 583 1.30 -14.17 30.81
CA SER A 583 2.71 -14.48 30.47
C SER A 583 3.61 -14.53 31.71
N GLU A 584 4.32 -15.65 31.86
CA GLU A 584 5.35 -15.86 32.88
C GLU A 584 6.58 -14.97 32.65
N GLN A 585 6.97 -14.79 31.39
CA GLN A 585 8.06 -13.91 31.00
C GLN A 585 7.77 -12.46 31.38
N ALA A 586 6.55 -11.97 31.14
CA ALA A 586 6.14 -10.64 31.59
C ALA A 586 6.10 -10.52 33.12
N VAL A 587 5.65 -11.55 33.84
CA VAL A 587 5.72 -11.58 35.32
C VAL A 587 7.17 -11.45 35.80
N ARG A 588 8.10 -12.21 35.21
CA ARG A 588 9.51 -12.19 35.55
C ARG A 588 10.12 -10.80 35.33
N ILE A 589 9.85 -10.20 34.18
CA ILE A 589 10.35 -8.86 33.84
C ILE A 589 9.79 -7.81 34.80
N LEU A 590 8.49 -7.84 35.10
CA LEU A 590 7.86 -6.84 35.98
C LEU A 590 8.32 -6.93 37.44
N ARG A 591 8.65 -8.13 37.93
CA ARG A 591 9.19 -8.33 39.28
C ARG A 591 10.58 -7.70 39.43
N ASN A 592 11.43 -7.84 38.41
CA ASN A 592 12.81 -7.35 38.42
C ASN A 592 13.02 -6.22 37.40
N PHE A 593 12.02 -5.34 37.24
CA PHE A 593 11.98 -4.40 36.11
C PHE A 593 13.20 -3.49 36.04
N ASN A 594 13.70 -3.03 37.19
CA ASN A 594 14.89 -2.17 37.27
C ASN A 594 16.17 -2.88 36.81
N GLU A 595 16.25 -4.21 36.93
CA GLU A 595 17.39 -5.01 36.45
C GLU A 595 17.32 -5.26 34.93
N PHE A 596 16.10 -5.41 34.40
CA PHE A 596 15.86 -5.62 32.97
C PHE A 596 15.87 -4.32 32.17
N LEU A 597 15.53 -3.17 32.77
CA LEU A 597 15.42 -1.89 32.09
C LEU A 597 16.69 -1.53 31.28
N PRO A 598 17.93 -1.65 31.81
CA PRO A 598 19.15 -1.37 31.05
C PRO A 598 19.39 -2.32 29.86
N ARG A 599 18.65 -3.43 29.76
CA ARG A 599 18.74 -4.40 28.65
C ARG A 599 17.72 -4.11 27.54
N PHE A 600 16.78 -3.19 27.76
CA PHE A 600 15.89 -2.75 26.69
C PHE A 600 16.64 -1.80 25.75
N VAL A 601 16.59 -2.14 24.46
CA VAL A 601 17.07 -1.30 23.38
C VAL A 601 15.87 -0.62 22.74
N ARG A 602 15.90 0.71 22.72
CA ARG A 602 14.95 1.53 21.97
C ARG A 602 15.40 1.64 20.53
N VAL A 603 14.49 1.37 19.60
CA VAL A 603 14.69 1.58 18.16
C VAL A 603 13.78 2.72 17.71
N MET A 604 14.38 3.77 17.15
CA MET A 604 13.66 4.98 16.75
C MET A 604 14.16 5.50 15.40
N PRO A 605 13.26 5.84 14.45
CA PRO A 605 13.66 6.44 13.18
C PRO A 605 14.17 7.88 13.32
N LEU A 606 15.17 8.23 12.52
CA LEU A 606 15.83 9.54 12.56
C LEU A 606 14.86 10.68 12.17
N ASP A 607 14.15 10.54 11.05
CA ASP A 607 13.19 11.54 10.58
C ASP A 607 12.05 11.75 11.58
N TYR A 608 11.57 10.65 12.18
CA TYR A 608 10.53 10.69 13.21
C TYR A 608 11.01 11.43 14.46
N LYS A 609 12.25 11.16 14.90
CA LYS A 609 12.87 11.87 16.02
C LYS A 609 13.02 13.36 15.73
N ALA A 610 13.50 13.73 14.55
CA ALA A 610 13.62 15.12 14.14
C ALA A 610 12.25 15.84 14.18
N VAL A 611 11.17 15.18 13.73
CA VAL A 611 9.81 15.72 13.81
C VAL A 611 9.34 15.87 15.27
N LEU A 612 9.55 14.88 16.13
CA LEU A 612 9.18 14.98 17.56
C LEU A 612 9.95 16.07 18.28
N GLU A 613 11.25 16.22 18.02
CA GLU A 613 12.08 17.26 18.61
C GLU A 613 11.69 18.66 18.12
N ALA A 614 11.38 18.80 16.82
CA ALA A 614 10.87 20.05 16.26
C ALA A 614 9.50 20.41 16.87
N GLY A 615 8.61 19.42 17.03
CA GLY A 615 7.32 19.59 17.68
C GLY A 615 7.43 19.99 19.15
N ALA A 616 8.34 19.37 19.90
CA ALA A 616 8.62 19.72 21.29
C ALA A 616 9.17 21.15 21.42
N LYS A 617 10.09 21.56 20.53
CA LYS A 617 10.61 22.94 20.48
C LYS A 617 9.50 23.96 20.15
N ALA A 618 8.63 23.63 19.20
CA ALA A 618 7.48 24.48 18.85
C ALA A 618 6.50 24.60 20.02
N ALA A 619 6.20 23.50 20.72
CA ALA A 619 5.33 23.48 21.90
C ALA A 619 5.89 24.34 23.05
N ILE A 620 7.21 24.29 23.26
CA ILE A 620 7.92 25.12 24.27
C ILE A 620 7.91 26.61 23.87
N GLN A 621 7.98 26.94 22.58
CA GLN A 621 7.90 28.32 22.10
C GLN A 621 6.46 28.88 22.09
N SER A 622 5.44 28.02 22.03
CA SER A 622 4.03 28.42 22.08
C SER A 622 3.43 28.54 23.49
N ASP A 623 4.22 28.31 24.54
CA ASP A 623 3.78 28.45 25.93
C ASP A 623 3.68 29.95 26.33
N PRO A 624 2.47 30.50 26.61
CA PRO A 624 2.30 31.95 26.86
C PRO A 624 2.95 32.44 28.16
N HIS A 625 3.50 31.55 28.99
CA HIS A 625 3.97 31.89 30.33
C HIS A 625 5.47 32.19 30.47
N LYS A 626 6.22 32.35 29.37
CA LYS A 626 7.66 32.70 29.46
C LYS A 626 8.09 34.03 28.84
N ASN A 627 7.17 34.85 28.34
CA ASN A 627 7.46 36.21 27.89
C ASN A 627 6.57 37.24 28.60
N MET A 628 6.85 37.51 29.87
CA MET A 628 6.54 38.82 30.46
C MET A 628 7.87 39.53 30.73
N PRO A 629 8.24 40.57 29.95
CA PRO A 629 9.25 41.50 30.40
C PRO A 629 8.69 42.28 31.59
N GLY A 630 9.47 42.32 32.68
CA GLY A 630 9.12 43.02 33.91
C GLY A 630 8.71 44.46 33.64
N PHE A 631 7.50 44.80 34.08
CA PHE A 631 6.97 46.14 34.03
C PHE A 631 7.48 46.89 35.28
N ASP A 632 8.62 47.56 35.16
CA ASP A 632 9.11 48.47 36.20
C ASP A 632 8.43 49.83 36.04
N ILE A 633 7.61 50.18 37.04
CA ILE A 633 6.92 51.46 37.13
C ILE A 633 7.82 52.46 37.85
N LYS A 634 8.44 53.35 37.08
CA LYS A 634 8.83 54.72 37.47
C LYS A 634 8.59 55.57 36.22
N GLY A 635 7.55 56.40 36.14
CA GLY A 635 7.44 57.64 36.90
C GLY A 635 8.28 58.71 36.22
N ASP A 636 7.72 59.39 35.21
CA ASP A 636 7.55 60.86 35.23
C ASP A 636 7.27 61.48 33.85
N ALA A 637 6.23 62.32 33.87
CA ALA A 637 6.01 63.56 33.12
C ALA A 637 6.06 63.60 31.58
N PHE A 638 4.88 63.89 31.07
CA PHE A 638 4.55 64.53 29.79
C PHE A 638 5.47 65.73 29.49
N ASN A 639 6.05 65.80 28.28
CA ASN A 639 6.49 67.06 27.69
C ASN A 639 6.19 67.06 26.17
N PRO A 640 5.38 68.00 25.64
CA PRO A 640 4.98 68.05 24.24
C PRO A 640 5.67 69.21 23.52
N ALA A 641 6.71 68.93 22.71
CA ALA A 641 7.17 69.82 21.63
C ALA A 641 8.31 69.15 20.85
N GLU A 642 8.37 69.48 19.56
CA GLU A 642 9.52 69.31 18.64
C GLU A 642 9.82 67.85 18.22
N ASP A 643 10.00 67.48 16.95
CA ASP A 643 10.28 68.29 15.78
C ASP A 643 9.91 67.55 14.50
N LYS A 644 9.40 68.31 13.52
CA LYS A 644 9.26 67.88 12.13
C LYS A 644 10.45 68.42 11.35
N ALA A 645 10.96 67.58 10.44
CA ALA A 645 11.42 67.90 9.09
C ALA A 645 12.92 67.66 8.78
N ASN A 646 13.09 67.10 7.57
CA ASN A 646 14.22 67.26 6.63
C ASN A 646 15.52 66.52 6.96
N THR A 647 16.33 66.00 6.03
CA THR A 647 16.33 65.69 4.59
C THR A 647 17.74 65.15 4.29
N ASN A 648 17.90 64.35 3.23
CA ASN A 648 19.14 64.11 2.46
C ASN A 648 20.21 63.19 3.11
N VAL A 649 20.53 62.01 2.56
CA VAL A 649 21.32 61.65 1.34
C VAL A 649 22.76 61.30 1.72
N ASN A 650 23.18 60.13 1.21
CA ASN A 650 24.51 59.53 1.17
C ASN A 650 25.08 59.05 2.51
N ASP A 651 25.23 57.73 2.62
CA ASP A 651 26.59 57.18 2.75
C ASP A 651 26.67 55.70 2.33
N GLN A 652 27.76 55.44 1.64
CA GLN A 652 28.21 54.15 1.13
C GLN A 652 28.66 53.27 2.30
N VAL A 653 28.27 51.98 2.29
CA VAL A 653 29.03 50.96 3.03
C VAL A 653 29.19 49.72 2.15
N GLU A 654 30.45 49.34 2.06
CA GLU A 654 31.09 48.40 1.15
C GLU A 654 30.65 46.94 1.37
N ILE A 655 30.56 46.20 0.25
CA ILE A 655 30.42 44.74 0.22
C ILE A 655 31.84 44.16 0.08
N PRO A 656 32.34 43.32 1.00
CA PRO A 656 33.65 42.70 0.85
C PRO A 656 33.63 41.68 -0.29
N SER A 657 34.45 41.95 -1.31
CA SER A 657 34.85 40.99 -2.34
C SER A 657 35.82 39.97 -1.71
N ALA A 658 35.39 38.71 -1.61
CA ALA A 658 36.28 37.58 -1.32
C ALA A 658 36.47 36.74 -2.59
N THR A 659 37.71 36.81 -3.07
CA THR A 659 38.41 36.00 -4.07
C THR A 659 37.94 34.55 -4.26
N LEU A 660 37.66 34.22 -5.53
CA LEU A 660 37.54 32.87 -6.08
C LEU A 660 38.83 32.07 -5.87
N GLY A 661 38.70 30.88 -5.26
CA GLY A 661 39.80 29.95 -5.06
C GLY A 661 39.35 28.62 -4.46
N HIS A 662 38.29 28.01 -4.98
CA HIS A 662 37.93 26.62 -4.65
C HIS A 662 38.27 25.73 -5.85
N SER A 663 39.27 24.86 -5.69
CA SER A 663 39.50 23.74 -6.60
C SER A 663 38.34 22.76 -6.46
N GLU A 664 37.56 22.56 -7.52
CA GLU A 664 36.62 21.45 -7.58
C GLU A 664 37.37 20.11 -7.47
N PRO A 665 36.87 19.14 -6.69
CA PRO A 665 37.41 17.78 -6.72
C PRO A 665 37.15 17.17 -8.11
N PRO A 666 38.13 16.48 -8.71
CA PRO A 666 37.97 15.90 -10.04
C PRO A 666 36.87 14.84 -10.03
N VAL A 667 35.90 15.00 -10.93
CA VAL A 667 34.88 14.00 -11.23
C VAL A 667 35.58 12.81 -11.89
N VAL A 668 35.59 11.67 -11.21
CA VAL A 668 36.16 10.42 -11.73
C VAL A 668 35.13 9.81 -12.70
N ASP A 669 35.56 9.57 -13.94
CA ASP A 669 34.76 8.92 -14.97
C ASP A 669 34.56 7.43 -14.63
N LEU A 670 33.40 6.88 -15.00
CA LEU A 670 32.96 5.54 -14.58
C LEU A 670 33.83 4.40 -15.15
N GLU A 671 34.70 4.70 -16.11
CA GLU A 671 35.64 3.75 -16.72
C GLU A 671 36.95 3.57 -15.92
N ASP A 672 37.30 4.52 -15.02
CA ASP A 672 38.54 4.47 -14.23
C ASP A 672 38.41 3.77 -12.87
N SER A 673 37.22 3.22 -12.56
CA SER A 673 36.96 2.44 -11.33
C SER A 673 37.11 0.92 -11.51
N MET A 674 37.66 0.47 -12.63
CA MET A 674 37.89 -0.95 -12.88
C MET A 674 39.07 -1.48 -12.04
N LEU A 675 38.74 -2.25 -11.01
CA LEU A 675 39.69 -3.08 -10.26
C LEU A 675 40.46 -4.01 -11.21
N ASP A 676 41.77 -4.09 -11.04
CA ASP A 676 42.62 -5.01 -11.81
C ASP A 676 42.20 -6.49 -11.60
N ALA A 677 42.54 -7.32 -12.58
CA ALA A 677 42.18 -8.74 -12.59
C ALA A 677 42.86 -9.57 -11.49
N GLU A 678 43.89 -9.04 -10.83
CA GLU A 678 44.63 -9.72 -9.76
C GLU A 678 43.97 -9.52 -8.39
N SER A 679 43.45 -8.32 -8.14
CA SER A 679 42.70 -7.92 -6.96
C SER A 679 41.34 -8.62 -6.91
N ALA A 680 40.70 -8.81 -8.07
CA ALA A 680 39.47 -9.60 -8.18
C ALA A 680 39.67 -11.09 -7.85
N LYS A 681 40.85 -11.67 -8.11
CA LYS A 681 41.15 -13.08 -7.78
C LYS A 681 41.27 -13.33 -6.27
N LYS A 682 41.83 -12.37 -5.52
CA LYS A 682 41.99 -12.50 -4.05
C LYS A 682 40.67 -12.52 -3.28
N ILE A 683 39.61 -11.90 -3.82
CA ILE A 683 38.28 -11.86 -3.19
C ILE A 683 37.53 -13.19 -3.38
N VAL A 684 37.84 -13.96 -4.42
CA VAL A 684 37.17 -15.23 -4.76
C VAL A 684 37.56 -16.38 -3.83
N GLU A 685 38.73 -16.35 -3.20
CA GLU A 685 39.23 -17.45 -2.37
C GLU A 685 38.53 -17.59 -1.00
N LYS A 686 37.74 -16.60 -0.55
CA LYS A 686 37.15 -16.57 0.81
C LYS A 686 35.63 -16.73 0.87
N LEU A 687 35.07 -17.67 0.11
CA LEU A 687 33.66 -18.06 0.25
C LEU A 687 33.53 -19.55 0.53
N ASP A 688 33.32 -19.85 1.82
CA ASP A 688 32.95 -21.16 2.34
C ASP A 688 31.58 -21.58 1.76
N LYS A 689 31.53 -22.81 1.25
CA LYS A 689 30.43 -23.40 0.49
C LYS A 689 29.86 -24.55 1.30
N THR A 690 28.80 -24.32 2.06
CA THR A 690 27.97 -25.44 2.52
C THR A 690 26.47 -25.15 2.34
N LYS A 691 25.85 -26.07 1.56
CA LYS A 691 24.42 -26.42 1.42
C LYS A 691 23.59 -25.71 0.35
N GLY A 692 23.28 -26.45 -0.73
CA GLY A 692 21.87 -26.55 -1.17
C GLY A 692 21.50 -26.51 -2.65
N PHE A 693 22.39 -26.15 -3.60
CA PHE A 693 21.97 -25.96 -5.01
C PHE A 693 22.88 -26.70 -6.01
N MET A 694 22.25 -27.34 -7.01
CA MET A 694 22.92 -27.96 -8.16
C MET A 694 23.71 -26.90 -8.97
N LYS A 695 24.98 -27.21 -9.27
CA LYS A 695 25.85 -26.35 -10.08
C LYS A 695 25.54 -26.52 -11.56
N TYR A 696 25.18 -25.43 -12.24
CA TYR A 696 25.43 -25.30 -13.68
C TYR A 696 26.88 -24.85 -13.89
N LYS A 697 27.59 -25.39 -14.89
CA LYS A 697 28.91 -24.89 -15.29
C LYS A 697 28.74 -23.44 -15.77
N ARG A 698 29.30 -22.50 -15.03
CA ARG A 698 29.35 -21.09 -15.43
C ARG A 698 30.30 -20.99 -16.63
N LEU A 699 29.78 -20.58 -17.79
CA LEU A 699 30.63 -20.23 -18.93
C LEU A 699 31.21 -18.83 -18.65
N ASN A 700 32.53 -18.73 -18.60
CA ASN A 700 33.27 -17.49 -18.33
C ASN A 700 33.41 -16.64 -19.60
N GLU A 701 32.33 -16.42 -20.35
CA GLU A 701 32.33 -15.51 -21.49
C GLU A 701 31.72 -14.17 -21.07
N ASN A 702 32.52 -13.10 -21.08
CA ASN A 702 32.05 -11.75 -20.73
C ASN A 702 31.01 -11.20 -21.73
N TYR A 703 30.98 -11.72 -22.97
CA TYR A 703 30.00 -11.32 -23.98
C TYR A 703 29.82 -12.39 -25.08
N ARG A 704 28.57 -12.81 -25.34
CA ARG A 704 28.25 -13.85 -26.33
C ARG A 704 27.99 -13.24 -27.71
N ASN A 705 28.67 -13.76 -28.76
CA ASN A 705 28.54 -13.28 -30.15
C ASN A 705 27.08 -13.29 -30.65
N PRO A 706 26.56 -12.22 -31.28
CA PRO A 706 25.18 -12.14 -31.76
C PRO A 706 24.75 -13.29 -32.70
N LYS A 707 25.67 -13.84 -33.52
CA LYS A 707 25.36 -14.95 -34.44
C LYS A 707 25.07 -16.27 -33.73
N SER A 708 25.54 -16.47 -32.49
CA SER A 708 25.29 -17.69 -31.71
C SER A 708 24.03 -17.61 -30.83
N ARG A 709 23.29 -16.49 -30.89
CA ARG A 709 22.05 -16.28 -30.12
C ARG A 709 20.79 -16.83 -30.81
N THR A 710 20.89 -17.29 -32.07
CA THR A 710 19.73 -17.67 -32.89
C THR A 710 19.35 -19.16 -32.82
N TYR A 711 20.05 -20.00 -32.05
CA TYR A 711 19.72 -21.41 -31.90
C TYR A 711 19.24 -21.74 -30.47
N PRO A 712 18.01 -22.28 -30.29
CA PRO A 712 17.49 -22.63 -28.98
C PRO A 712 18.15 -23.91 -28.43
N LEU A 713 18.71 -23.79 -27.22
CA LEU A 713 19.40 -24.82 -26.41
C LEU A 713 18.48 -25.93 -25.84
N CYS A 714 17.39 -26.29 -26.52
CA CYS A 714 16.35 -27.16 -25.94
C CYS A 714 16.07 -28.42 -26.76
N LYS A 715 17.11 -29.13 -27.22
CA LYS A 715 16.89 -30.39 -27.96
C LYS A 715 17.76 -31.60 -27.64
N GLU A 716 18.68 -31.57 -26.68
CA GLU A 716 19.63 -32.70 -26.55
C GLU A 716 19.59 -33.57 -25.29
N ASN A 717 18.74 -33.35 -24.29
CA ASN A 717 18.78 -34.21 -23.06
C ASN A 717 17.41 -34.71 -22.57
N LEU A 718 16.54 -35.20 -23.46
CA LEU A 718 15.25 -35.79 -23.05
C LEU A 718 14.95 -37.17 -23.68
N LEU A 719 15.98 -37.88 -24.12
CA LEU A 719 15.86 -39.26 -24.61
C LEU A 719 17.04 -40.12 -24.13
N THR A 720 17.07 -40.42 -22.83
CA THR A 720 17.67 -41.63 -22.25
C THR A 720 17.39 -41.62 -20.75
N GLU A 721 16.29 -42.23 -20.34
CA GLU A 721 16.26 -43.28 -19.30
C GLU A 721 14.79 -43.70 -19.06
N ILE A 722 14.61 -45.02 -19.14
CA ILE A 722 13.44 -45.80 -18.76
C ILE A 722 13.34 -45.83 -17.23
#